data_AF-A0A6P5AME1-F1
#
_entry.id   AF-A0A6P5AME1-F1
#
_cell.length_a   1.000
_cell.length_b   1.000
_cell.length_c   1.000
_cell.angle_alpha   90.00
_cell.angle_beta   90.00
_cell.angle_gamma   90.00
#
_symmetry.space_group_name_H-M   'P 1'
#
loop_
_entity.id
_entity.type
_entity.pdbx_description
1 polymer ?
#
loop_
_entity_poly.entity_id
_entity_poly.type
_entity_poly.pdbx_seq_one_letter_code
_entity_poly.pdbx_strand_id
1 'polypeptide(L)'
;MATFQVFIVLLCLGVLPDAAESCGGNLIARETAQFLASPNYPNYPYTDNLNCHWTIQAPTDHTILAQVTDMDIEYDEGCPYDYLRFLENGVYSTKYCGTGSIPAFDTSTPRLDVYFTTDNSVQARGFQISYRAVSGIGRIRLAGGSTPNKGRVELLSGGYWGTICDDLWDINDAHVVCRMLGYHRALSAHGDAFFGAGTGDIVLDDVQCTGTEETIFRCPAATSSDCTHSEDAGVICDPYIRPCADLPDPANGHVTYDQAYALYRCDHGYEISGTPNRTCTENGTWVGPEPSCKRVSCPLPDDLPNGYYTYTGLLYMDTMTYSCDPGFTYGHPDNKVTFVCGPDRKWDYTTLPTCTALCGNGDLLTDDSGVLYSPGFPGNYQDRQRCTWVLKPRDNHLTLFRLNFLQTEHFYDKLTVYEGSSTSGDIIVTLSGRYPPDDVFSSKTTDDVFVVWETDATVTDRGFNLTYWASDCPFPPSISNGVSSFSGQLAGATLQYTCSPGHLLIGDANTTCVEGVGWSAPVPTCQIVTCPALPSPSQLVVSDHVCMTYGCSASFSCSVGFELTPASPSQTVCQADGTWSGQEPACQVIHCPALQRPEYGKILGNETAWGSVIGFECKYGFSQGSEFRTCEGAGTWSGNDVICKDPIQCEFEADFCSYEQDRSDDFDWTRNNRETTSPGTGPSSGYGDLDYYYAYIESSPPHRPGDVARLISQEFEPEGCPLLEFHYHMFGDSVDTLNVYIETRTNKLVRELVWARKGDQGSAWQEAQVSFPTEGYHKVIFEAFVGDSHTGDIAIDAVRLIQQACAEPTTDHPTTAEPNPTFPPTESTPSVTTQTATNSGMANVTTTAPTTTAAHPTVSVEPGTTLMTTVDPTTITTDQPLTTLPATLVPLTDCRVDQYVTGGGIDIISSPNYPELYPPNLDCWYVITTDPGYSLQVNILNFDLADSPNDNNVTSGGCTGDYLEVHAPLGAPPSQRYCGQALSPGTTFTSDSTFALHLATDGASASGGFSALIRSVPASA
;
A
#
# COMPACT_ATOMS: atom_id res chain seq x y z
N MET A 1 -31.54 28.20 -15.84
CA MET A 1 -31.87 26.81 -15.47
C MET A 1 -30.91 25.91 -16.24
N ALA A 2 -29.79 25.51 -15.63
CA ALA A 2 -28.70 24.80 -16.30
C ALA A 2 -27.83 24.07 -15.27
N THR A 3 -28.35 22.96 -14.77
CA THR A 3 -27.74 21.98 -13.86
C THR A 3 -28.58 20.70 -13.96
N PHE A 4 -28.04 19.53 -13.61
CA PHE A 4 -28.67 18.21 -13.82
C PHE A 4 -28.89 17.76 -15.29
N GLN A 5 -27.83 17.72 -16.12
CA GLN A 5 -27.73 16.64 -17.15
C GLN A 5 -26.33 16.30 -17.68
N VAL A 6 -25.26 16.46 -16.88
CA VAL A 6 -23.89 16.02 -17.23
C VAL A 6 -23.28 15.19 -16.10
N PHE A 7 -23.83 13.99 -15.90
CA PHE A 7 -23.36 13.04 -14.87
C PHE A 7 -23.41 11.55 -15.30
N ILE A 8 -23.78 11.26 -16.55
CA ILE A 8 -23.91 9.88 -17.09
C ILE A 8 -23.37 9.83 -18.53
N VAL A 9 -22.08 10.14 -18.71
CA VAL A 9 -21.34 9.89 -19.98
C VAL A 9 -19.85 9.55 -19.69
N LEU A 10 -19.19 10.27 -18.77
CA LEU A 10 -17.79 10.01 -18.41
C LEU A 10 -17.65 8.86 -17.41
N LEU A 11 -17.72 7.61 -17.91
CA LEU A 11 -17.41 6.39 -17.13
C LEU A 11 -16.70 5.29 -17.94
N CYS A 12 -16.31 5.55 -19.20
CA CYS A 12 -15.67 4.57 -20.10
C CYS A 12 -14.32 5.01 -20.69
N LEU A 13 -13.67 6.02 -20.11
CA LEU A 13 -12.25 6.32 -20.34
C LEU A 13 -11.60 6.50 -18.97
N GLY A 14 -10.64 5.63 -18.65
CA GLY A 14 -9.98 5.57 -17.35
C GLY A 14 -8.96 6.69 -17.18
N VAL A 15 -9.44 7.90 -16.89
CA VAL A 15 -8.61 9.05 -16.52
C VAL A 15 -9.22 9.67 -15.25
N LEU A 16 -8.66 9.29 -14.10
CA LEU A 16 -8.71 10.16 -12.93
C LEU A 16 -7.89 11.43 -13.26
N PRO A 17 -8.13 12.56 -12.58
CA PRO A 17 -7.15 13.65 -12.60
C PRO A 17 -5.91 13.16 -11.84
N ASP A 18 -4.95 12.59 -12.56
CA ASP A 18 -3.68 12.15 -12.01
C ASP A 18 -2.97 13.31 -11.31
N ALA A 19 -2.39 13.04 -10.14
CA ALA A 19 -1.47 13.95 -9.47
C ALA A 19 -0.01 13.77 -9.95
N ALA A 20 0.17 13.15 -11.12
CA ALA A 20 1.39 13.23 -11.91
C ALA A 20 1.41 14.54 -12.72
N GLU A 21 2.59 14.91 -13.23
CA GLU A 21 2.78 16.01 -14.19
C GLU A 21 2.32 17.43 -13.76
N SER A 22 3.04 18.04 -12.80
CA SER A 22 3.37 19.47 -12.96
C SER A 22 4.70 19.86 -12.30
N CYS A 23 5.67 20.22 -13.14
CA CYS A 23 6.93 20.84 -12.73
C CYS A 23 6.68 22.32 -12.40
N GLY A 24 6.18 22.57 -11.20
CA GLY A 24 5.77 23.89 -10.72
C GLY A 24 4.25 24.12 -10.73
N GLY A 25 3.79 25.12 -9.97
CA GLY A 25 2.36 25.44 -9.85
C GLY A 25 1.98 26.23 -8.58
N ASN A 26 0.74 26.70 -8.51
CA ASN A 26 0.21 27.40 -7.32
C ASN A 26 -0.59 26.43 -6.44
N LEU A 27 -0.21 26.33 -5.17
CA LEU A 27 -0.76 25.42 -4.17
C LEU A 27 -1.38 26.21 -3.01
N ILE A 28 -2.44 25.67 -2.40
CA ILE A 28 -3.10 26.30 -1.24
C ILE A 28 -2.89 25.40 -0.03
N ALA A 29 -2.31 25.94 1.04
CA ALA A 29 -2.12 25.27 2.32
C ALA A 29 -3.41 25.30 3.15
N ARG A 30 -3.70 24.19 3.83
CA ARG A 30 -4.84 23.94 4.72
C ARG A 30 -4.32 23.38 6.05
N GLU A 31 -5.13 23.44 7.11
CA GLU A 31 -4.76 22.91 8.44
C GLU A 31 -4.46 21.39 8.43
N THR A 32 -5.13 20.66 7.55
CA THR A 32 -4.83 19.25 7.23
C THR A 32 -3.52 19.12 6.45
N ALA A 33 -2.67 18.18 6.81
CA ALA A 33 -1.44 17.88 6.07
C ALA A 33 -1.69 17.55 4.59
N GLN A 34 -0.91 18.18 3.72
CA GLN A 34 -0.88 18.00 2.27
C GLN A 34 0.54 17.63 1.84
N PHE A 35 0.69 17.16 0.60
CA PHE A 35 1.98 16.73 0.06
C PHE A 35 2.28 17.38 -1.29
N LEU A 36 3.56 17.66 -1.52
CA LEU A 36 4.17 18.07 -2.78
C LEU A 36 5.33 17.09 -3.05
N ALA A 37 5.51 16.63 -4.29
CA ALA A 37 6.62 15.77 -4.68
C ALA A 37 7.26 16.26 -5.98
N SER A 38 8.50 15.85 -6.22
CA SER A 38 9.11 15.99 -7.54
C SER A 38 8.39 15.14 -8.59
N PRO A 39 8.54 15.44 -9.90
CA PRO A 39 8.13 14.52 -10.96
C PRO A 39 8.68 13.10 -10.72
N ASN A 40 7.92 12.09 -11.13
CA ASN A 40 8.24 10.65 -11.09
C ASN A 40 8.41 9.98 -9.71
N TYR A 41 8.59 10.74 -8.63
CA TYR A 41 8.69 10.22 -7.27
C TYR A 41 7.42 9.44 -6.85
N PRO A 42 7.53 8.32 -6.09
CA PRO A 42 8.77 7.67 -5.63
C PRO A 42 9.29 6.58 -6.58
N ASN A 43 8.54 6.28 -7.65
CA ASN A 43 8.66 5.02 -8.39
C ASN A 43 9.73 5.03 -9.49
N TYR A 44 10.03 6.19 -10.06
CA TYR A 44 11.06 6.37 -11.09
C TYR A 44 11.88 7.63 -10.81
N PRO A 45 13.13 7.73 -11.31
CA PRO A 45 13.94 8.93 -11.15
C PRO A 45 13.31 10.17 -11.79
N TYR A 46 13.64 11.35 -11.27
CA TYR A 46 13.31 12.61 -11.94
C TYR A 46 14.08 12.75 -13.27
N THR A 47 13.68 13.69 -14.12
CA THR A 47 14.33 13.94 -15.41
C THR A 47 15.40 15.03 -15.33
N ASP A 48 16.33 15.00 -16.29
CA ASP A 48 17.34 16.03 -16.49
C ASP A 48 16.74 17.41 -16.84
N ASN A 49 17.49 18.47 -16.58
CA ASN A 49 17.21 19.86 -16.96
C ASN A 49 15.86 20.41 -16.47
N LEU A 50 15.34 19.90 -15.35
CA LEU A 50 14.13 20.43 -14.70
C LEU A 50 14.41 21.80 -14.07
N ASN A 51 13.37 22.64 -14.05
CA ASN A 51 13.36 23.90 -13.32
C ASN A 51 11.94 24.17 -12.83
N CYS A 52 11.56 23.49 -11.76
CA CYS A 52 10.22 23.49 -11.21
C CYS A 52 10.10 24.56 -10.11
N HIS A 53 9.05 25.37 -10.17
CA HIS A 53 8.76 26.41 -9.18
C HIS A 53 7.31 26.29 -8.69
N TRP A 54 7.13 25.94 -7.41
CA TRP A 54 5.82 25.94 -6.76
C TRP A 54 5.69 27.12 -5.80
N THR A 55 4.51 27.76 -5.79
CA THR A 55 4.15 28.77 -4.78
C THR A 55 3.07 28.16 -3.87
N ILE A 56 3.38 27.92 -2.60
CA ILE A 56 2.43 27.48 -1.57
C ILE A 56 1.91 28.72 -0.84
N GLN A 57 0.59 28.88 -0.77
CA GLN A 57 -0.08 30.02 -0.16
C GLN A 57 -1.06 29.56 0.94
N ALA A 58 -0.86 30.04 2.17
CA ALA A 58 -1.77 29.89 3.29
C ALA A 58 -2.78 31.07 3.38
N PRO A 59 -3.84 30.94 4.19
CA PRO A 59 -4.67 32.06 4.64
C PRO A 59 -3.83 33.19 5.29
N THR A 60 -4.36 34.41 5.32
CA THR A 60 -3.63 35.63 5.75
C THR A 60 -3.29 35.68 7.25
N ASP A 61 -3.91 34.81 8.04
CA ASP A 61 -3.77 34.62 9.49
C ASP A 61 -2.98 33.34 9.84
N HIS A 62 -2.40 32.66 8.85
CA HIS A 62 -1.71 31.39 8.98
C HIS A 62 -0.27 31.45 8.45
N THR A 63 0.64 30.70 9.07
CA THR A 63 1.95 30.34 8.51
C THR A 63 1.90 28.96 7.87
N ILE A 64 2.99 28.51 7.25
CA ILE A 64 3.12 27.18 6.65
C ILE A 64 4.17 26.40 7.44
N LEU A 65 3.76 25.30 8.08
CA LEU A 65 4.69 24.28 8.57
C LEU A 65 5.00 23.34 7.42
N ALA A 66 6.27 23.23 7.02
CA ALA A 66 6.74 22.37 5.95
C ALA A 66 7.87 21.44 6.42
N GLN A 67 7.92 20.22 5.89
CA GLN A 67 8.94 19.23 6.18
C GLN A 67 9.26 18.44 4.91
N VAL A 68 10.54 18.27 4.56
CA VAL A 68 10.94 17.35 3.49
C VAL A 68 11.03 15.94 4.11
N THR A 69 10.04 15.11 3.81
CA THR A 69 9.81 13.81 4.48
C THR A 69 10.66 12.68 3.90
N ASP A 70 10.98 12.77 2.61
CA ASP A 70 12.00 11.96 1.93
C ASP A 70 12.67 12.82 0.85
N MET A 71 13.95 12.61 0.62
CA MET A 71 14.78 13.31 -0.34
C MET A 71 15.89 12.36 -0.80
N ASP A 72 16.13 12.36 -2.10
CA ASP A 72 17.14 11.56 -2.79
C ASP A 72 17.44 12.27 -4.11
N ILE A 73 18.41 13.18 -4.06
CA ILE A 73 18.84 14.11 -5.12
C ILE A 73 20.36 13.97 -5.25
N GLU A 74 20.96 14.14 -6.44
CA GLU A 74 22.42 14.05 -6.62
C GLU A 74 23.20 14.88 -5.58
N TYR A 75 24.18 14.27 -4.92
CA TYR A 75 25.00 14.91 -3.89
C TYR A 75 26.39 15.30 -4.39
N ASP A 76 26.72 16.59 -4.31
CA ASP A 76 28.08 17.13 -4.36
C ASP A 76 28.21 18.33 -3.37
N GLU A 77 29.42 18.81 -3.10
CA GLU A 77 29.70 19.74 -1.99
C GLU A 77 29.07 21.12 -2.23
N GLY A 78 27.98 21.41 -1.49
CA GLY A 78 27.20 22.64 -1.66
C GLY A 78 26.12 22.56 -2.75
N CYS A 79 25.84 21.36 -3.26
CA CYS A 79 24.81 21.08 -4.26
C CYS A 79 24.93 21.95 -5.54
N PRO A 80 26.09 21.99 -6.23
CA PRO A 80 26.27 22.81 -7.42
C PRO A 80 25.29 22.46 -8.56
N TYR A 81 25.11 21.16 -8.80
CA TYR A 81 24.32 20.54 -9.88
C TYR A 81 22.82 20.54 -9.54
N ASP A 82 22.27 19.39 -9.12
CA ASP A 82 20.88 19.25 -8.68
C ASP A 82 20.64 19.82 -7.28
N TYR A 83 19.47 20.45 -7.07
CA TYR A 83 19.09 20.93 -5.74
C TYR A 83 17.60 21.24 -5.57
N LEU A 84 17.11 21.00 -4.36
CA LEU A 84 15.92 21.60 -3.77
C LEU A 84 16.31 22.90 -3.04
N ARG A 85 15.47 23.93 -3.11
CA ARG A 85 15.67 25.22 -2.42
C ARG A 85 14.35 25.89 -2.06
N PHE A 86 14.36 26.67 -1.00
CA PHE A 86 13.21 27.45 -0.53
C PHE A 86 13.49 28.95 -0.63
N LEU A 87 12.42 29.73 -0.82
CA LEU A 87 12.43 31.19 -0.82
C LEU A 87 11.26 31.67 0.05
N GLU A 88 11.58 32.50 1.04
CA GLU A 88 10.62 33.14 1.93
C GLU A 88 11.00 34.62 2.07
N ASN A 89 10.02 35.53 2.01
CA ASN A 89 10.22 36.97 2.25
C ASN A 89 11.37 37.60 1.44
N GLY A 90 11.62 37.09 0.22
CA GLY A 90 12.74 37.51 -0.64
C GLY A 90 14.11 36.92 -0.28
N VAL A 91 14.22 36.15 0.81
CA VAL A 91 15.42 35.47 1.29
C VAL A 91 15.38 33.99 0.88
N TYR A 92 16.42 33.54 0.17
CA TYR A 92 16.57 32.13 -0.16
C TYR A 92 17.28 31.36 0.96
N SER A 93 16.85 30.12 1.19
CA SER A 93 17.58 29.16 2.03
C SER A 93 18.89 28.67 1.37
N THR A 94 19.62 27.80 2.06
CA THR A 94 20.68 26.97 1.44
C THR A 94 20.10 26.08 0.35
N LYS A 95 20.94 25.62 -0.58
CA LYS A 95 20.58 24.49 -1.45
C LYS A 95 20.57 23.20 -0.61
N TYR A 96 19.72 22.24 -1.00
CA TYR A 96 19.63 20.92 -0.39
C TYR A 96 19.69 19.84 -1.47
N CYS A 97 20.44 18.78 -1.18
CA CYS A 97 20.65 17.63 -2.06
C CYS A 97 21.16 16.44 -1.23
N GLY A 98 21.36 15.28 -1.85
CA GLY A 98 21.65 14.02 -1.16
C GLY A 98 20.41 13.34 -0.60
N THR A 99 20.64 12.42 0.35
CA THR A 99 19.61 11.52 0.88
C THR A 99 19.17 11.83 2.31
N GLY A 100 17.89 11.61 2.61
CA GLY A 100 17.33 11.69 3.96
C GLY A 100 16.11 12.60 4.05
N SER A 101 15.94 13.26 5.19
CA SER A 101 14.83 14.18 5.47
C SER A 101 15.36 15.51 6.01
N ILE A 102 14.66 16.61 5.73
CA ILE A 102 14.95 17.92 6.35
C ILE A 102 13.97 18.10 7.53
N PRO A 103 14.44 18.48 8.74
CA PRO A 103 13.58 18.77 9.87
C PRO A 103 12.46 19.77 9.52
N ALA A 104 11.32 19.62 10.17
CA ALA A 104 10.18 20.49 9.93
C ALA A 104 10.51 21.95 10.30
N PHE A 105 10.13 22.88 9.43
CA PHE A 105 10.33 24.31 9.62
C PHE A 105 9.03 25.06 9.34
N ASP A 106 8.74 26.06 10.17
CA ASP A 106 7.63 26.99 9.92
C ASP A 106 8.14 28.21 9.15
N THR A 107 7.32 28.70 8.23
CA THR A 107 7.50 30.03 7.67
C THR A 107 7.14 31.13 8.67
N SER A 108 7.77 32.29 8.52
CA SER A 108 7.36 33.55 9.15
C SER A 108 6.17 34.23 8.43
N THR A 109 5.91 33.85 7.18
CA THR A 109 4.94 34.46 6.27
C THR A 109 3.92 33.45 5.73
N PRO A 110 2.73 33.87 5.27
CA PRO A 110 1.71 32.98 4.70
C PRO A 110 2.08 32.41 3.31
N ARG A 111 3.33 32.52 2.85
CA ARG A 111 3.76 32.12 1.51
C ARG A 111 5.14 31.45 1.53
N LEU A 112 5.25 30.32 0.85
CA LEU A 112 6.50 29.60 0.62
C LEU A 112 6.71 29.33 -0.87
N ASP A 113 7.84 29.78 -1.41
CA ASP A 113 8.25 29.45 -2.77
C ASP A 113 9.26 28.29 -2.75
N VAL A 114 8.98 27.23 -3.51
CA VAL A 114 9.77 26.00 -3.59
C VAL A 114 10.37 25.89 -4.98
N TYR A 115 11.69 25.72 -5.07
CA TYR A 115 12.44 25.55 -6.31
C TYR A 115 13.14 24.19 -6.35
N PHE A 116 12.96 23.45 -7.44
CA PHE A 116 13.75 22.27 -7.75
C PHE A 116 14.40 22.44 -9.13
N THR A 117 15.72 22.33 -9.19
CA THR A 117 16.49 22.49 -10.43
C THR A 117 17.40 21.29 -10.61
N THR A 118 17.45 20.74 -11.83
CA THR A 118 18.37 19.65 -12.19
C THR A 118 19.24 19.98 -13.40
N ASP A 119 20.37 19.28 -13.49
CA ASP A 119 21.44 19.41 -14.47
C ASP A 119 21.24 18.38 -15.63
N ASN A 120 22.26 18.08 -16.44
CA ASN A 120 22.19 17.11 -17.53
C ASN A 120 22.77 15.71 -17.18
N SER A 121 22.82 15.36 -15.89
CA SER A 121 23.43 14.13 -15.38
C SER A 121 22.78 13.63 -14.06
N VAL A 122 23.10 12.37 -13.71
CA VAL A 122 22.83 11.68 -12.42
C VAL A 122 21.45 11.90 -11.79
N GLN A 123 20.45 11.18 -12.31
CA GLN A 123 19.10 11.19 -11.75
C GLN A 123 18.98 10.33 -10.48
N ALA A 124 18.19 10.78 -9.52
CA ALA A 124 17.83 10.06 -8.30
C ALA A 124 16.29 10.05 -8.10
N ARG A 125 15.77 9.43 -7.02
CA ARG A 125 14.30 9.25 -6.84
C ARG A 125 13.53 10.57 -6.67
N GLY A 126 14.20 11.65 -6.27
CA GLY A 126 13.59 12.95 -6.02
C GLY A 126 13.16 13.12 -4.57
N PHE A 127 12.06 13.80 -4.31
CA PHE A 127 11.66 14.18 -2.95
C PHE A 127 10.15 14.25 -2.72
N GLN A 128 9.77 14.24 -1.45
CA GLN A 128 8.44 14.60 -0.96
C GLN A 128 8.51 15.61 0.17
N ILE A 129 7.60 16.58 0.15
CA ILE A 129 7.41 17.62 1.15
C ILE A 129 6.01 17.49 1.72
N SER A 130 5.88 17.30 3.03
CA SER A 130 4.63 17.51 3.73
C SER A 130 4.49 18.98 4.11
N TYR A 131 3.32 19.58 3.92
CA TYR A 131 3.03 20.95 4.33
C TYR A 131 1.61 21.10 4.87
N ARG A 132 1.41 22.03 5.81
CA ARG A 132 0.10 22.47 6.28
C ARG A 132 0.10 23.95 6.68
N ALA A 133 -1.06 24.58 6.61
CA ALA A 133 -1.28 25.85 7.27
C ALA A 133 -1.32 25.65 8.80
N VAL A 134 -0.75 26.58 9.55
CA VAL A 134 -0.80 26.61 11.03
C VAL A 134 -1.21 28.03 11.44
N SER A 135 -2.18 28.17 12.35
CA SER A 135 -2.65 29.50 12.74
C SER A 135 -1.51 30.31 13.38
N GLY A 136 -1.32 31.55 12.92
CA GLY A 136 -0.19 32.39 13.32
C GLY A 136 -0.32 33.00 14.72
N ILE A 137 -1.46 32.85 15.36
CA ILE A 137 -1.75 33.39 16.70
C ILE A 137 -1.29 32.37 17.75
N GLY A 138 -0.26 32.71 18.54
CA GLY A 138 0.11 31.93 19.73
C GLY A 138 1.52 31.35 19.77
N ARG A 139 2.36 31.53 18.75
CA ARG A 139 3.69 30.91 18.70
C ARG A 139 4.73 31.61 19.57
N ILE A 140 5.64 30.80 20.13
CA ILE A 140 6.68 31.17 21.09
C ILE A 140 8.02 30.52 20.71
N ARG A 141 9.14 31.15 21.04
CA ARG A 141 10.49 30.59 20.91
C ARG A 141 11.44 31.13 21.99
N LEU A 142 12.61 30.52 22.12
CA LEU A 142 13.71 31.01 22.97
C LEU A 142 14.89 31.51 22.13
N ALA A 143 15.46 32.64 22.53
CA ALA A 143 16.61 33.28 21.87
C ALA A 143 17.77 33.54 22.86
N GLY A 144 19.00 33.67 22.36
CA GLY A 144 20.18 34.07 23.14
C GLY A 144 20.75 33.02 24.14
N GLY A 145 19.98 32.00 24.49
CA GLY A 145 20.42 30.93 25.39
C GLY A 145 21.41 29.94 24.75
N SER A 146 22.28 29.34 25.58
CA SER A 146 23.33 28.41 25.13
C SER A 146 22.91 26.95 24.98
N THR A 147 21.63 26.61 25.23
CA THR A 147 21.00 25.31 24.95
C THR A 147 19.52 25.51 24.60
N PRO A 148 18.86 24.64 23.81
CA PRO A 148 17.48 24.88 23.34
C PRO A 148 16.40 25.00 24.42
N ASN A 149 16.70 24.59 25.66
CA ASN A 149 15.82 24.65 26.81
C ASN A 149 15.96 25.94 27.64
N LYS A 150 16.60 27.00 27.13
CA LYS A 150 16.72 28.29 27.80
C LYS A 150 16.92 29.45 26.85
N GLY A 151 16.54 30.66 27.26
CA GLY A 151 16.71 31.88 26.48
C GLY A 151 15.73 32.98 26.87
N ARG A 152 15.89 34.15 26.24
CA ARG A 152 14.89 35.23 26.19
C ARG A 152 13.65 34.70 25.48
N VAL A 153 12.46 35.03 25.97
CA VAL A 153 11.19 34.63 25.37
C VAL A 153 10.85 35.57 24.21
N GLU A 154 10.48 34.99 23.07
CA GLU A 154 10.01 35.75 21.91
C GLU A 154 8.71 35.17 21.36
N LEU A 155 7.79 36.06 20.99
CA LEU A 155 6.43 35.76 20.54
C LEU A 155 6.24 36.20 19.09
N LEU A 156 5.51 35.39 18.31
CA LEU A 156 5.11 35.76 16.95
C LEU A 156 3.79 36.53 17.01
N SER A 157 3.81 37.81 16.63
CA SER A 157 2.64 38.68 16.57
C SER A 157 2.65 39.49 15.28
N GLY A 158 1.51 39.57 14.57
CA GLY A 158 1.38 40.32 13.32
C GLY A 158 2.31 39.87 12.17
N GLY A 159 2.94 38.69 12.27
CA GLY A 159 3.95 38.20 11.32
C GLY A 159 5.41 38.56 11.68
N TYR A 160 5.65 39.20 12.83
CA TYR A 160 6.99 39.56 13.32
C TYR A 160 7.24 38.94 14.71
N TRP A 161 8.50 38.72 15.04
CA TRP A 161 8.90 38.29 16.38
C TRP A 161 9.17 39.50 17.26
N GLY A 162 8.55 39.55 18.42
CA GLY A 162 8.78 40.55 19.48
C GLY A 162 9.00 39.88 20.84
N THR A 163 9.27 40.66 21.88
CA THR A 163 9.66 40.16 23.22
C THR A 163 8.52 40.30 24.23
N ILE A 164 8.78 39.95 25.50
CA ILE A 164 7.91 40.13 26.65
C ILE A 164 8.70 40.92 27.70
N CYS A 165 8.10 41.87 28.40
CA CYS A 165 8.77 42.55 29.52
C CYS A 165 8.90 41.63 30.75
N ASP A 166 9.91 41.85 31.59
CA ASP A 166 10.11 41.12 32.84
C ASP A 166 9.38 41.70 34.05
N ASP A 167 8.64 42.81 33.89
CA ASP A 167 7.76 43.31 34.95
C ASP A 167 6.65 42.29 35.27
N LEU A 168 6.55 41.98 36.56
CA LEU A 168 5.76 40.89 37.18
C LEU A 168 6.13 39.45 36.77
N TRP A 169 7.09 39.25 35.85
CA TRP A 169 7.46 37.94 35.27
C TRP A 169 8.02 36.93 36.29
N ASP A 170 7.26 35.86 36.52
CA ASP A 170 7.50 34.89 37.60
C ASP A 170 7.70 33.44 37.10
N ILE A 171 7.87 32.51 38.05
CA ILE A 171 8.11 31.09 37.74
C ILE A 171 6.92 30.42 37.05
N ASN A 172 5.70 30.89 37.29
CA ASN A 172 4.45 30.38 36.72
C ASN A 172 4.31 30.81 35.25
N ASP A 173 4.68 32.05 34.90
CA ASP A 173 4.82 32.46 33.49
C ASP A 173 5.82 31.57 32.77
N ALA A 174 6.99 31.35 33.39
CA ALA A 174 7.98 30.42 32.87
C ALA A 174 7.45 28.97 32.75
N HIS A 175 6.59 28.51 33.65
CA HIS A 175 5.94 27.19 33.55
C HIS A 175 5.03 27.10 32.31
N VAL A 176 4.26 28.16 32.00
CA VAL A 176 3.46 28.25 30.77
C VAL A 176 4.36 28.23 29.54
N VAL A 177 5.39 29.08 29.49
CA VAL A 177 6.35 29.13 28.37
C VAL A 177 7.01 27.78 28.13
N CYS A 178 7.52 27.13 29.19
CA CYS A 178 8.20 25.85 29.07
C CYS A 178 7.25 24.74 28.60
N ARG A 179 5.98 24.74 29.04
CA ARG A 179 4.95 23.81 28.54
C ARG A 179 4.62 24.06 27.07
N MET A 180 4.45 25.31 26.64
CA MET A 180 4.24 25.67 25.22
C MET A 180 5.41 25.24 24.31
N LEU A 181 6.62 25.11 24.88
CA LEU A 181 7.83 24.66 24.19
C LEU A 181 8.07 23.14 24.30
N GLY A 182 7.16 22.37 24.90
CA GLY A 182 7.25 20.92 25.02
C GLY A 182 8.12 20.41 26.18
N TYR A 183 8.53 21.27 27.12
CA TYR A 183 9.28 20.87 28.31
C TYR A 183 8.36 20.61 29.50
N HIS A 184 8.73 19.64 30.34
CA HIS A 184 7.93 19.19 31.48
C HIS A 184 7.59 20.31 32.48
N ARG A 185 8.49 21.28 32.68
CA ARG A 185 8.30 22.45 33.57
C ARG A 185 9.39 23.52 33.37
N ALA A 186 9.22 24.68 33.98
CA ALA A 186 10.32 25.60 34.25
C ALA A 186 11.23 25.09 35.38
N LEU A 187 12.49 25.53 35.33
CA LEU A 187 13.45 25.51 36.45
C LEU A 187 13.67 26.90 37.04
N SER A 188 13.49 27.96 36.24
CA SER A 188 13.68 29.36 36.65
C SER A 188 13.18 30.35 35.59
N ALA A 189 12.44 31.38 36.00
CA ALA A 189 12.30 32.64 35.27
C ALA A 189 13.56 33.51 35.41
N HIS A 190 13.78 34.45 34.49
CA HIS A 190 14.86 35.44 34.51
C HIS A 190 14.38 36.77 33.89
N GLY A 191 14.79 37.89 34.48
CA GLY A 191 14.58 39.25 33.98
C GLY A 191 15.87 39.91 33.46
N ASP A 192 15.98 41.24 33.58
CA ASP A 192 17.17 42.07 33.29
C ASP A 192 17.80 41.81 31.89
N ALA A 193 17.00 41.37 30.90
CA ALA A 193 17.47 40.89 29.61
C ALA A 193 18.63 39.87 29.73
N PHE A 194 18.54 38.93 30.69
CA PHE A 194 19.61 38.01 31.10
C PHE A 194 20.25 37.20 29.96
N PHE A 195 19.48 36.88 28.91
CA PHE A 195 19.96 36.19 27.69
C PHE A 195 20.36 37.14 26.55
N GLY A 196 20.58 38.41 26.89
CA GLY A 196 20.79 39.53 25.98
C GLY A 196 19.49 40.24 25.62
N ALA A 197 19.60 41.51 25.25
CA ALA A 197 18.51 42.32 24.69
C ALA A 197 18.01 41.76 23.34
N GLY A 198 16.71 41.90 23.11
CA GLY A 198 16.01 41.62 21.86
C GLY A 198 15.90 42.82 20.93
N THR A 199 15.02 42.70 19.95
CA THR A 199 14.73 43.74 18.94
C THR A 199 13.32 43.57 18.39
N GLY A 200 12.49 44.61 18.46
CA GLY A 200 11.17 44.63 17.85
C GLY A 200 10.20 45.45 18.68
N ASP A 201 8.93 45.04 18.65
CA ASP A 201 7.94 45.50 19.63
C ASP A 201 8.00 44.58 20.87
N ILE A 202 7.79 45.15 22.06
CA ILE A 202 7.47 44.37 23.26
C ILE A 202 5.99 44.02 23.18
N VAL A 203 5.66 42.73 23.12
CA VAL A 203 4.34 42.21 22.71
C VAL A 203 3.39 42.05 23.89
N LEU A 204 3.94 41.67 25.05
CA LEU A 204 3.22 41.51 26.31
C LEU A 204 4.04 42.13 27.45
N ASP A 205 3.34 42.61 28.46
CA ASP A 205 3.86 43.25 29.68
C ASP A 205 2.94 42.88 30.87
N ASP A 206 3.29 43.16 32.12
CA ASP A 206 2.52 42.82 33.33
C ASP A 206 2.03 41.34 33.36
N VAL A 207 2.84 40.39 32.85
CA VAL A 207 2.36 39.01 32.62
C VAL A 207 2.26 38.26 33.96
N GLN A 208 1.09 37.67 34.23
CA GLN A 208 0.75 37.07 35.53
C GLN A 208 -0.03 35.76 35.35
N CYS A 209 0.64 34.71 34.88
CA CYS A 209 0.08 33.37 34.73
C CYS A 209 -0.12 32.65 36.08
N THR A 210 -1.12 31.76 36.17
CA THR A 210 -1.26 30.77 37.25
C THR A 210 -0.32 29.58 37.10
N GLY A 211 0.34 29.44 35.94
CA GLY A 211 1.23 28.32 35.63
C GLY A 211 0.49 27.15 34.97
N THR A 212 -0.83 27.25 34.79
CA THR A 212 -1.70 26.18 34.26
C THR A 212 -2.24 26.45 32.85
N GLU A 213 -2.01 27.64 32.32
CA GLU A 213 -2.54 28.12 31.05
C GLU A 213 -1.98 27.34 29.84
N GLU A 214 -2.83 27.07 28.85
CA GLU A 214 -2.41 26.39 27.60
C GLU A 214 -1.47 27.25 26.76
N THR A 215 -1.61 28.60 26.81
CA THR A 215 -0.71 29.55 26.16
C THR A 215 -0.54 30.82 26.98
N ILE A 216 0.61 31.49 26.83
CA ILE A 216 0.95 32.76 27.49
C ILE A 216 -0.06 33.88 27.19
N PHE A 217 -0.70 33.83 26.02
CA PHE A 217 -1.74 34.76 25.58
C PHE A 217 -3.09 34.58 26.29
N ARG A 218 -3.24 33.57 27.16
CA ARG A 218 -4.40 33.44 28.06
C ARG A 218 -4.12 33.93 29.48
N CYS A 219 -2.86 34.26 29.81
CA CYS A 219 -2.54 34.89 31.07
C CYS A 219 -2.99 36.36 31.05
N PRO A 220 -3.38 36.93 32.20
CA PRO A 220 -3.37 38.38 32.39
C PRO A 220 -2.04 38.98 31.93
N ALA A 221 -2.13 40.00 31.06
CA ALA A 221 -1.00 40.76 30.54
C ALA A 221 -1.51 42.09 29.97
N ALA A 222 -0.69 43.13 30.00
CA ALA A 222 -0.88 44.35 29.24
C ALA A 222 -0.35 44.18 27.80
N THR A 223 -0.97 44.87 26.83
CA THR A 223 -0.54 44.90 25.42
C THR A 223 0.06 46.26 25.03
N SER A 224 0.50 47.02 26.02
CA SER A 224 1.14 48.34 25.87
C SER A 224 2.16 48.49 26.98
N SER A 225 3.43 48.45 26.61
CA SER A 225 4.56 48.46 27.53
C SER A 225 5.19 49.85 27.64
N ASP A 226 5.73 50.22 28.81
CA ASP A 226 6.69 51.31 28.97
C ASP A 226 8.14 50.84 29.28
N CYS A 227 8.35 49.52 29.31
CA CYS A 227 9.67 48.87 29.36
C CYS A 227 10.54 49.11 28.13
N THR A 228 11.81 48.66 28.20
CA THR A 228 12.74 48.63 27.06
C THR A 228 13.41 47.26 26.93
N HIS A 229 14.21 47.02 25.89
CA HIS A 229 14.91 45.72 25.72
C HIS A 229 16.05 45.44 26.73
N SER A 230 16.23 46.27 27.79
CA SER A 230 16.96 45.85 29.00
C SER A 230 16.09 45.08 30.00
N GLU A 231 14.78 45.13 29.82
CA GLU A 231 13.74 44.50 30.62
C GLU A 231 13.10 43.31 29.84
N ASP A 232 13.84 42.62 28.95
CA ASP A 232 13.30 41.48 28.19
C ASP A 232 13.32 40.17 29.01
N ALA A 233 12.15 39.54 29.19
CA ALA A 233 11.97 38.32 29.96
C ALA A 233 12.61 37.06 29.36
N GLY A 234 12.99 36.11 30.22
CA GLY A 234 13.64 34.85 29.87
C GLY A 234 13.32 33.66 30.79
N VAL A 235 13.69 32.46 30.35
CA VAL A 235 13.41 31.20 31.07
C VAL A 235 14.55 30.17 30.97
N ILE A 236 14.55 29.22 31.89
CA ILE A 236 15.22 27.92 31.78
C ILE A 236 14.18 26.83 32.06
N CYS A 237 14.07 25.86 31.16
CA CYS A 237 13.15 24.73 31.23
C CYS A 237 13.86 23.43 31.64
N ASP A 238 13.12 22.52 32.28
CA ASP A 238 13.59 21.21 32.70
C ASP A 238 13.68 20.27 31.48
N PRO A 239 14.87 19.76 31.11
CA PRO A 239 15.04 18.92 29.93
C PRO A 239 14.46 17.50 30.09
N TYR A 240 13.90 17.15 31.25
CA TYR A 240 13.42 15.79 31.55
C TYR A 240 12.01 15.51 31.01
N ILE A 241 11.90 15.19 29.72
CA ILE A 241 10.73 14.49 29.16
C ILE A 241 10.70 13.06 29.73
N ARG A 242 9.52 12.49 30.01
CA ARG A 242 9.41 11.08 30.42
C ARG A 242 9.80 10.17 29.24
N PRO A 243 10.86 9.36 29.34
CA PRO A 243 11.28 8.53 28.22
C PRO A 243 10.31 7.37 27.99
N CYS A 244 10.03 7.10 26.72
CA CYS A 244 9.49 5.82 26.26
C CYS A 244 10.48 4.68 26.57
N ALA A 245 9.93 3.47 26.72
CA ALA A 245 10.73 2.27 26.88
C ALA A 245 11.59 1.98 25.64
N ASP A 246 12.83 1.54 25.86
CA ASP A 246 13.77 1.15 24.81
C ASP A 246 13.18 0.03 23.93
N LEU A 247 13.28 0.20 22.61
CA LEU A 247 12.79 -0.77 21.63
C LEU A 247 13.89 -1.79 21.27
N PRO A 248 13.57 -3.11 21.23
CA PRO A 248 14.46 -4.12 20.68
C PRO A 248 14.43 -4.11 19.15
N ASP A 249 15.52 -4.58 18.52
CA ASP A 249 15.55 -4.78 17.08
C ASP A 249 14.58 -5.90 16.64
N PRO A 250 13.82 -5.71 15.56
CA PRO A 250 12.93 -6.73 15.00
C PRO A 250 13.75 -7.87 14.36
N ALA A 251 13.16 -9.06 14.26
CA ALA A 251 13.84 -10.19 13.63
C ALA A 251 14.11 -9.94 12.13
N ASN A 252 15.40 -9.90 11.76
CA ASN A 252 15.93 -9.51 10.44
C ASN A 252 15.70 -8.02 10.10
N GLY A 253 15.93 -7.14 11.06
CA GLY A 253 15.94 -5.69 10.88
C GLY A 253 16.54 -4.96 12.08
N HIS A 254 16.41 -3.63 12.09
CA HIS A 254 16.94 -2.73 13.11
C HIS A 254 15.96 -1.58 13.37
N VAL A 255 15.90 -1.09 14.61
CA VAL A 255 15.06 0.07 14.99
C VAL A 255 15.90 1.27 15.43
N THR A 256 15.63 2.45 14.86
CA THR A 256 16.26 3.73 15.23
C THR A 256 15.21 4.65 15.83
N TYR A 257 15.40 5.11 17.08
CA TYR A 257 14.42 5.90 17.80
C TYR A 257 15.06 7.02 18.65
N ASP A 258 14.29 8.08 18.92
CA ASP A 258 14.78 9.34 19.50
C ASP A 258 13.89 9.90 20.63
N GLN A 259 13.20 9.02 21.36
CA GLN A 259 12.24 9.34 22.43
C GLN A 259 10.94 10.05 21.99
N ALA A 260 10.82 10.49 20.74
CA ALA A 260 9.57 10.96 20.14
C ALA A 260 9.08 10.03 19.01
N TYR A 261 10.01 9.50 18.22
CA TYR A 261 9.74 8.71 17.02
C TYR A 261 10.60 7.44 17.02
N ALA A 262 10.09 6.38 16.39
CA ALA A 262 10.81 5.15 16.12
C ALA A 262 10.61 4.74 14.66
N LEU A 263 11.70 4.55 13.95
CA LEU A 263 11.74 4.09 12.57
C LEU A 263 12.36 2.69 12.52
N TYR A 264 11.62 1.75 11.96
CA TYR A 264 12.02 0.36 11.76
C TYR A 264 12.52 0.20 10.33
N ARG A 265 13.64 -0.51 10.16
CA ARG A 265 14.24 -0.85 8.86
C ARG A 265 14.52 -2.34 8.84
N CYS A 266 14.49 -2.95 7.67
CA CYS A 266 14.75 -4.38 7.51
C CYS A 266 16.15 -4.65 6.95
N ASP A 267 16.68 -5.83 7.29
CA ASP A 267 17.98 -6.28 6.81
C ASP A 267 17.94 -6.55 5.29
N HIS A 268 19.12 -6.60 4.67
CA HIS A 268 19.24 -6.76 3.23
C HIS A 268 18.59 -8.08 2.74
N GLY A 269 17.60 -7.98 1.85
CA GLY A 269 16.76 -9.10 1.39
C GLY A 269 15.47 -9.31 2.19
N TYR A 270 15.17 -8.40 3.13
CA TYR A 270 13.90 -8.34 3.84
C TYR A 270 13.20 -6.99 3.58
N GLU A 271 11.88 -7.02 3.50
CA GLU A 271 10.98 -5.89 3.30
C GLU A 271 10.04 -5.76 4.51
N ILE A 272 9.60 -4.53 4.80
CA ILE A 272 8.83 -4.23 6.00
C ILE A 272 7.34 -4.50 5.81
N SER A 273 6.75 -5.21 6.77
CA SER A 273 5.33 -5.51 6.83
C SER A 273 4.70 -4.82 8.06
N GLY A 274 3.74 -3.94 7.78
CA GLY A 274 3.17 -2.99 8.75
C GLY A 274 3.66 -1.56 8.50
N THR A 275 3.25 -0.62 9.35
CA THR A 275 3.73 0.77 9.31
C THR A 275 5.20 0.83 9.72
N PRO A 276 6.11 1.45 8.94
CA PRO A 276 7.54 1.47 9.24
C PRO A 276 7.90 2.31 10.47
N ASN A 277 6.93 3.01 11.05
CA ASN A 277 7.11 3.98 12.11
C ASN A 277 6.13 3.81 13.27
N ARG A 278 6.57 4.26 14.45
CA ARG A 278 5.78 4.35 15.69
C ARG A 278 6.13 5.66 16.40
N THR A 279 5.17 6.23 17.11
CA THR A 279 5.34 7.49 17.88
C THR A 279 5.26 7.23 19.37
N CYS A 280 6.04 7.96 20.16
CA CYS A 280 5.94 7.95 21.62
C CYS A 280 4.81 8.90 22.06
N THR A 281 3.98 8.48 23.02
CA THR A 281 3.02 9.36 23.70
C THR A 281 3.67 10.08 24.87
N GLU A 282 3.04 11.18 25.31
CA GLU A 282 3.38 11.91 26.55
C GLU A 282 3.37 11.02 27.81
N ASN A 283 2.67 9.88 27.76
CA ASN A 283 2.63 8.86 28.81
C ASN A 283 3.80 7.86 28.77
N GLY A 284 4.73 7.98 27.81
CA GLY A 284 5.88 7.08 27.66
C GLY A 284 5.57 5.74 27.00
N THR A 285 4.54 5.67 26.13
CA THR A 285 4.16 4.45 25.41
C THR A 285 4.25 4.61 23.88
N TRP A 286 4.68 3.55 23.19
CA TRP A 286 4.77 3.53 21.72
C TRP A 286 3.44 3.16 21.07
N VAL A 287 2.86 4.08 20.30
CA VAL A 287 1.62 3.90 19.53
C VAL A 287 1.84 2.91 18.37
N GLY A 288 0.77 2.24 17.96
CA GLY A 288 0.74 1.36 16.79
C GLY A 288 1.35 -0.03 17.01
N PRO A 289 1.04 -0.99 16.13
CA PRO A 289 1.62 -2.33 16.16
C PRO A 289 3.12 -2.30 15.84
N GLU A 290 3.84 -3.32 16.27
CA GLU A 290 5.25 -3.54 15.90
C GLU A 290 5.33 -4.09 14.47
N PRO A 291 6.03 -3.41 13.53
CA PRO A 291 6.21 -3.92 12.17
C PRO A 291 7.21 -5.07 12.14
N SER A 292 7.12 -5.92 11.11
CA SER A 292 7.94 -7.13 11.00
C SER A 292 8.59 -7.27 9.62
N CYS A 293 9.82 -7.78 9.59
CA CYS A 293 10.59 -7.94 8.36
C CYS A 293 10.34 -9.31 7.72
N LYS A 294 10.05 -9.32 6.40
CA LYS A 294 9.68 -10.51 5.61
C LYS A 294 10.63 -10.66 4.42
N ARG A 295 11.00 -11.89 4.06
CA ARG A 295 11.88 -12.19 2.90
C ARG A 295 11.25 -11.60 1.62
N VAL A 296 12.03 -10.89 0.80
CA VAL A 296 11.55 -10.43 -0.52
C VAL A 296 11.33 -11.61 -1.48
N SER A 297 10.48 -11.45 -2.50
CA SER A 297 10.29 -12.47 -3.54
C SER A 297 11.07 -12.13 -4.81
N CYS A 298 11.69 -13.14 -5.41
CA CYS A 298 12.16 -13.15 -6.80
C CYS A 298 11.01 -13.46 -7.77
N PRO A 299 11.17 -13.19 -9.08
CA PRO A 299 10.26 -13.68 -10.11
C PRO A 299 10.33 -15.21 -10.22
N LEU A 300 9.35 -15.79 -10.94
CA LEU A 300 9.46 -17.16 -11.44
C LEU A 300 10.75 -17.31 -12.28
N PRO A 301 11.43 -18.47 -12.20
CA PRO A 301 12.52 -18.82 -13.12
C PRO A 301 12.13 -18.68 -14.59
N ASP A 302 13.08 -18.25 -15.42
CA ASP A 302 12.95 -18.32 -16.87
C ASP A 302 12.96 -19.80 -17.34
N ASP A 303 12.13 -20.15 -18.33
CA ASP A 303 12.18 -21.49 -18.92
C ASP A 303 13.50 -21.69 -19.70
N LEU A 304 14.22 -22.78 -19.40
CA LEU A 304 15.49 -23.14 -20.04
C LEU A 304 15.24 -23.93 -21.32
N PRO A 305 15.60 -23.45 -22.52
CA PRO A 305 15.38 -24.20 -23.76
C PRO A 305 16.16 -25.51 -23.78
N ASN A 306 15.46 -26.62 -24.00
CA ASN A 306 15.98 -27.99 -23.95
C ASN A 306 16.55 -28.38 -22.56
N GLY A 307 15.91 -27.89 -21.52
CA GLY A 307 16.17 -28.25 -20.14
C GLY A 307 14.96 -27.99 -19.25
N TYR A 308 15.16 -28.24 -17.97
CA TYR A 308 14.16 -28.06 -16.93
C TYR A 308 14.79 -27.43 -15.69
N TYR A 309 13.95 -26.93 -14.78
CA TYR A 309 14.39 -26.44 -13.48
C TYR A 309 13.57 -27.02 -12.33
N THR A 310 14.17 -26.97 -11.15
CA THR A 310 13.51 -27.23 -9.87
C THR A 310 13.91 -26.14 -8.88
N TYR A 311 12.99 -25.68 -8.04
CA TYR A 311 13.29 -24.67 -7.03
C TYR A 311 12.63 -24.98 -5.68
N THR A 312 13.18 -24.44 -4.59
CA THR A 312 12.71 -24.70 -3.21
C THR A 312 11.61 -23.74 -2.76
N GLY A 313 11.60 -22.54 -3.33
CA GLY A 313 10.64 -21.45 -3.13
C GLY A 313 11.09 -20.21 -3.92
N LEU A 314 10.33 -19.12 -3.87
CA LEU A 314 10.63 -17.88 -4.61
C LEU A 314 11.19 -16.75 -3.73
N LEU A 315 11.43 -16.99 -2.45
CA LEU A 315 11.80 -15.95 -1.47
C LEU A 315 13.32 -15.86 -1.26
N TYR A 316 13.83 -14.70 -0.86
CA TYR A 316 15.25 -14.43 -0.59
C TYR A 316 15.94 -15.54 0.20
N MET A 317 17.03 -16.12 -0.33
CA MET A 317 17.73 -17.36 0.12
C MET A 317 17.11 -18.72 -0.29
N ASP A 318 15.96 -18.77 -0.96
CA ASP A 318 15.51 -19.99 -1.65
C ASP A 318 16.40 -20.26 -2.87
N THR A 319 16.46 -21.51 -3.31
CA THR A 319 17.38 -21.95 -4.38
C THR A 319 16.64 -22.55 -5.57
N MET A 320 17.19 -22.33 -6.76
CA MET A 320 16.76 -22.85 -8.05
C MET A 320 17.92 -23.63 -8.67
N THR A 321 17.67 -24.80 -9.24
CA THR A 321 18.67 -25.59 -9.98
C THR A 321 18.17 -25.90 -11.39
N TYR A 322 18.99 -25.57 -12.38
CA TYR A 322 18.76 -25.90 -13.78
C TYR A 322 19.41 -27.23 -14.17
N SER A 323 18.80 -27.94 -15.12
CA SER A 323 19.27 -29.21 -15.69
C SER A 323 18.90 -29.27 -17.17
N CYS A 324 19.64 -30.05 -17.96
CA CYS A 324 19.37 -30.23 -19.38
C CYS A 324 18.59 -31.51 -19.67
N ASP A 325 17.87 -31.51 -20.80
CA ASP A 325 17.20 -32.69 -21.30
C ASP A 325 18.19 -33.72 -21.88
N PRO A 326 17.83 -35.02 -21.95
CA PRO A 326 18.68 -36.06 -22.53
C PRO A 326 19.13 -35.71 -23.96
N GLY A 327 20.44 -35.78 -24.20
CA GLY A 327 21.07 -35.39 -25.47
C GLY A 327 21.69 -33.99 -25.49
N PHE A 328 21.38 -33.14 -24.50
CA PHE A 328 21.98 -31.80 -24.35
C PHE A 328 23.03 -31.76 -23.23
N THR A 329 24.07 -30.95 -23.43
CA THR A 329 25.11 -30.68 -22.42
C THR A 329 24.90 -29.29 -21.80
N TYR A 330 25.04 -29.22 -20.48
CA TYR A 330 24.92 -27.98 -19.71
C TYR A 330 26.11 -27.04 -19.93
N GLY A 331 25.82 -25.77 -20.20
CA GLY A 331 26.80 -24.69 -20.32
C GLY A 331 26.38 -23.45 -19.53
N HIS A 332 27.26 -23.00 -18.62
CA HIS A 332 27.19 -21.70 -17.94
C HIS A 332 28.64 -21.21 -17.73
N PRO A 333 28.95 -19.90 -17.86
CA PRO A 333 30.33 -19.39 -17.76
C PRO A 333 31.10 -19.89 -16.53
N ASP A 334 30.47 -19.84 -15.35
CA ASP A 334 31.07 -20.31 -14.08
C ASP A 334 30.82 -21.81 -13.76
N ASN A 335 30.22 -22.58 -14.69
CA ASN A 335 29.77 -23.97 -14.48
C ASN A 335 28.84 -24.16 -13.26
N LYS A 336 28.16 -23.08 -12.84
CA LYS A 336 27.19 -23.02 -11.75
C LYS A 336 25.83 -23.53 -12.22
N VAL A 337 25.28 -24.56 -11.56
CA VAL A 337 23.95 -25.16 -11.86
C VAL A 337 22.83 -24.69 -10.93
N THR A 338 23.20 -24.28 -9.70
CA THR A 338 22.28 -23.86 -8.64
C THR A 338 22.47 -22.38 -8.36
N PHE A 339 21.36 -21.65 -8.30
CA PHE A 339 21.25 -20.22 -8.11
C PHE A 339 20.36 -19.92 -6.89
N VAL A 340 20.51 -18.74 -6.31
CA VAL A 340 19.88 -18.31 -5.06
C VAL A 340 19.05 -17.05 -5.34
N CYS A 341 17.86 -16.96 -4.74
CA CYS A 341 17.08 -15.73 -4.78
C CYS A 341 17.78 -14.64 -3.96
N GLY A 342 18.19 -13.58 -4.63
CA GLY A 342 18.95 -12.46 -4.12
C GLY A 342 18.12 -11.37 -3.43
N PRO A 343 18.78 -10.44 -2.71
CA PRO A 343 18.12 -9.42 -1.92
C PRO A 343 17.49 -8.30 -2.76
N ASP A 344 17.87 -8.20 -4.04
CA ASP A 344 17.40 -7.23 -5.03
C ASP A 344 16.20 -7.73 -5.85
N ARG A 345 15.50 -8.77 -5.35
CA ARG A 345 14.39 -9.47 -6.01
C ARG A 345 14.77 -10.17 -7.31
N LYS A 346 16.03 -10.59 -7.47
CA LYS A 346 16.52 -11.35 -8.65
C LYS A 346 17.26 -12.60 -8.25
N TRP A 347 17.22 -13.61 -9.10
CA TRP A 347 18.10 -14.78 -8.99
C TRP A 347 19.55 -14.38 -9.27
N ASP A 348 20.52 -15.01 -8.58
CA ASP A 348 21.94 -14.64 -8.67
C ASP A 348 22.68 -15.18 -9.93
N TYR A 349 22.04 -15.03 -11.10
CA TYR A 349 22.64 -15.16 -12.43
C TYR A 349 22.72 -13.81 -13.16
N THR A 350 23.83 -13.59 -13.87
CA THR A 350 24.00 -12.47 -14.83
C THR A 350 23.78 -12.92 -16.28
N THR A 351 23.87 -14.23 -16.53
CA THR A 351 23.60 -14.90 -17.81
C THR A 351 22.79 -16.16 -17.55
N LEU A 352 21.71 -16.39 -18.30
CA LEU A 352 21.01 -17.67 -18.23
C LEU A 352 21.92 -18.83 -18.64
N PRO A 353 21.76 -20.02 -18.03
CA PRO A 353 22.37 -21.24 -18.54
C PRO A 353 21.92 -21.58 -19.96
N THR A 354 22.65 -22.50 -20.59
CA THR A 354 22.33 -23.03 -21.91
C THR A 354 22.40 -24.56 -21.90
N CYS A 355 21.48 -25.19 -22.63
CA CYS A 355 21.53 -26.61 -22.94
C CYS A 355 21.82 -26.76 -24.42
N THR A 356 22.97 -27.34 -24.75
CA THR A 356 23.48 -27.36 -26.14
C THR A 356 23.75 -28.78 -26.62
N ALA A 357 23.29 -29.08 -27.83
CA ALA A 357 23.63 -30.33 -28.52
C ALA A 357 25.10 -30.28 -28.98
N LEU A 358 25.89 -31.29 -28.60
CA LEU A 358 27.31 -31.40 -28.96
C LEU A 358 27.51 -32.40 -30.10
N CYS A 359 28.56 -32.19 -30.88
CA CYS A 359 28.99 -33.09 -31.95
C CYS A 359 29.66 -34.34 -31.35
N GLY A 360 29.10 -35.52 -31.61
CA GLY A 360 29.70 -36.79 -31.19
C GLY A 360 30.99 -37.09 -31.95
N ASN A 361 32.00 -37.62 -31.26
CA ASN A 361 33.34 -37.88 -31.80
C ASN A 361 33.67 -39.39 -31.82
N GLY A 362 32.68 -40.21 -32.19
CA GLY A 362 32.71 -41.67 -32.04
C GLY A 362 32.18 -42.13 -30.70
N ASP A 363 31.28 -41.33 -30.09
CA ASP A 363 30.78 -41.52 -28.73
C ASP A 363 30.01 -42.85 -28.62
N LEU A 364 30.39 -43.68 -27.65
CA LEU A 364 29.74 -44.97 -27.39
C LEU A 364 28.58 -44.78 -26.42
N LEU A 365 27.36 -44.89 -26.92
CA LEU A 365 26.13 -44.77 -26.14
C LEU A 365 25.57 -46.17 -25.86
N THR A 366 25.60 -46.57 -24.58
CA THR A 366 25.21 -47.93 -24.13
C THR A 366 23.81 -48.01 -23.53
N ASP A 367 23.06 -46.90 -23.53
CA ASP A 367 21.71 -46.85 -22.98
C ASP A 367 20.70 -47.47 -23.96
N ASP A 368 19.69 -48.15 -23.42
CA ASP A 368 18.67 -48.85 -24.23
C ASP A 368 17.73 -47.90 -24.99
N SER A 369 17.86 -46.59 -24.76
CA SER A 369 17.19 -45.52 -25.49
C SER A 369 17.85 -44.18 -25.22
N GLY A 370 17.84 -43.28 -26.21
CA GLY A 370 18.30 -41.90 -26.06
C GLY A 370 17.84 -41.01 -27.21
N VAL A 371 18.30 -39.76 -27.20
CA VAL A 371 18.00 -38.78 -28.26
C VAL A 371 19.30 -38.17 -28.78
N LEU A 372 19.41 -38.07 -30.10
CA LEU A 372 20.50 -37.43 -30.81
C LEU A 372 20.00 -36.18 -31.51
N TYR A 373 20.84 -35.15 -31.52
CA TYR A 373 20.56 -33.85 -32.12
C TYR A 373 21.74 -33.40 -32.98
N SER A 374 21.47 -32.62 -34.02
CA SER A 374 22.51 -31.87 -34.73
C SER A 374 23.15 -30.83 -33.81
N PRO A 375 24.47 -30.58 -33.89
CA PRO A 375 25.12 -29.60 -33.03
C PRO A 375 24.55 -28.19 -33.25
N GLY A 376 24.15 -27.51 -32.17
CA GLY A 376 23.51 -26.19 -32.23
C GLY A 376 21.97 -26.19 -32.30
N PHE A 377 21.32 -27.37 -32.43
CA PHE A 377 19.86 -27.51 -32.34
C PHE A 377 19.30 -26.86 -31.05
N PRO A 378 18.13 -26.20 -31.07
CA PRO A 378 17.19 -26.00 -32.19
C PRO A 378 17.53 -24.80 -33.10
N GLY A 379 18.66 -24.14 -32.87
CA GLY A 379 19.24 -23.20 -33.83
C GLY A 379 19.87 -23.93 -35.03
N ASN A 380 20.36 -23.17 -36.00
CA ASN A 380 20.97 -23.76 -37.18
C ASN A 380 22.32 -24.41 -36.84
N TYR A 381 22.62 -25.54 -37.49
CA TYR A 381 23.94 -26.18 -37.36
C TYR A 381 25.04 -25.37 -38.06
N GLN A 382 26.27 -25.85 -38.00
CA GLN A 382 27.42 -25.21 -38.68
C GLN A 382 27.84 -26.01 -39.92
N ASP A 383 28.46 -25.31 -40.86
CA ASP A 383 29.07 -25.94 -42.02
C ASP A 383 30.26 -26.86 -41.61
N ARG A 384 30.62 -27.78 -42.51
CA ARG A 384 31.81 -28.65 -42.46
C ARG A 384 31.91 -29.53 -41.20
N GLN A 385 30.78 -29.82 -40.56
CA GLN A 385 30.69 -30.71 -39.40
C GLN A 385 30.74 -32.19 -39.84
N ARG A 386 31.32 -33.03 -38.98
CA ARG A 386 31.29 -34.48 -39.11
C ARG A 386 31.16 -35.10 -37.72
N CYS A 387 29.94 -35.44 -37.33
CA CYS A 387 29.64 -36.01 -36.02
C CYS A 387 29.29 -37.48 -36.16
N THR A 388 29.71 -38.29 -35.19
CA THR A 388 29.57 -39.75 -35.22
C THR A 388 29.28 -40.32 -33.84
N TRP A 389 28.38 -41.31 -33.79
CA TRP A 389 27.95 -41.99 -32.57
C TRP A 389 27.87 -43.50 -32.82
N VAL A 390 28.30 -44.30 -31.85
CA VAL A 390 28.13 -45.76 -31.81
C VAL A 390 27.06 -46.08 -30.79
N LEU A 391 25.92 -46.59 -31.26
CA LEU A 391 24.80 -47.02 -30.43
C LEU A 391 24.98 -48.50 -30.11
N LYS A 392 24.98 -48.84 -28.82
CA LYS A 392 25.15 -50.21 -28.31
C LYS A 392 24.14 -50.53 -27.21
N PRO A 393 22.83 -50.56 -27.52
CA PRO A 393 21.78 -50.93 -26.56
C PRO A 393 21.78 -52.45 -26.31
N ARG A 394 20.86 -52.94 -25.47
CA ARG A 394 20.80 -54.36 -25.04
C ARG A 394 20.82 -55.40 -26.15
N ASP A 395 21.58 -56.46 -25.90
CA ASP A 395 21.62 -57.70 -26.69
C ASP A 395 20.21 -58.25 -27.01
N ASN A 396 20.07 -58.80 -28.22
CA ASN A 396 18.88 -59.48 -28.75
C ASN A 396 17.65 -58.60 -29.07
N HIS A 397 17.76 -57.27 -29.11
CA HIS A 397 16.71 -56.38 -29.62
C HIS A 397 17.17 -55.66 -30.89
N LEU A 398 16.23 -55.32 -31.78
CA LEU A 398 16.49 -54.42 -32.90
C LEU A 398 16.46 -52.98 -32.38
N THR A 399 17.34 -52.12 -32.89
CA THR A 399 17.28 -50.70 -32.56
C THR A 399 16.28 -50.01 -33.49
N LEU A 400 15.31 -49.34 -32.90
CA LEU A 400 14.31 -48.51 -33.56
C LEU A 400 14.73 -47.04 -33.53
N PHE A 401 14.37 -46.29 -34.57
CA PHE A 401 14.70 -44.88 -34.74
C PHE A 401 13.48 -44.11 -35.17
N ARG A 402 13.09 -43.05 -34.45
CA ARG A 402 12.05 -42.10 -34.88
C ARG A 402 12.71 -40.77 -35.20
N LEU A 403 12.48 -40.29 -36.41
CA LEU A 403 12.87 -38.95 -36.80
C LEU A 403 11.78 -37.97 -36.34
N ASN A 404 12.05 -37.25 -35.25
CA ASN A 404 11.10 -36.29 -34.68
C ASN A 404 11.12 -34.95 -35.45
N PHE A 405 12.25 -34.65 -36.10
CA PHE A 405 12.45 -33.43 -36.88
C PHE A 405 13.64 -33.58 -37.84
N LEU A 406 13.51 -33.03 -39.06
CA LEU A 406 14.64 -32.80 -39.98
C LEU A 406 14.39 -31.55 -40.82
N GLN A 407 15.34 -30.60 -40.80
CA GLN A 407 15.45 -29.49 -41.75
C GLN A 407 16.93 -29.22 -42.05
N THR A 408 17.38 -29.54 -43.26
CA THR A 408 18.81 -29.62 -43.65
C THR A 408 18.99 -29.22 -45.13
N GLU A 409 20.21 -28.86 -45.57
CA GLU A 409 20.42 -28.61 -47.01
C GLU A 409 20.24 -29.91 -47.79
N HIS A 410 19.23 -29.90 -48.66
CA HIS A 410 18.78 -31.06 -49.41
C HIS A 410 19.88 -31.59 -50.34
N PHE A 411 20.16 -32.90 -50.26
CA PHE A 411 21.28 -33.60 -50.92
C PHE A 411 22.71 -33.22 -50.52
N TYR A 412 22.94 -32.18 -49.71
CA TYR A 412 24.29 -31.75 -49.33
C TYR A 412 24.60 -32.12 -47.87
N ASP A 413 23.73 -31.74 -46.94
CA ASP A 413 23.83 -32.12 -45.51
C ASP A 413 23.07 -33.42 -45.23
N LYS A 414 23.68 -34.37 -44.53
CA LYS A 414 23.17 -35.75 -44.43
C LYS A 414 23.30 -36.35 -43.04
N LEU A 415 22.18 -36.93 -42.58
CA LEU A 415 22.13 -37.89 -41.48
C LEU A 415 22.05 -39.30 -42.08
N THR A 416 23.06 -40.13 -41.88
CA THR A 416 23.09 -41.53 -42.33
C THR A 416 23.26 -42.49 -41.16
N VAL A 417 22.49 -43.58 -41.18
CA VAL A 417 22.52 -44.63 -40.17
C VAL A 417 22.95 -45.95 -40.82
N TYR A 418 23.95 -46.62 -40.25
CA TYR A 418 24.55 -47.87 -40.75
C TYR A 418 24.37 -49.02 -39.76
N GLU A 419 24.16 -50.24 -40.26
CA GLU A 419 24.33 -51.48 -39.48
C GLU A 419 25.80 -51.62 -39.03
N GLY A 420 26.03 -52.17 -37.84
CA GLY A 420 27.36 -52.34 -37.27
C GLY A 420 27.98 -51.03 -36.75
N SER A 421 29.15 -51.14 -36.13
CA SER A 421 29.81 -50.04 -35.42
C SER A 421 30.66 -49.10 -36.32
N SER A 422 30.46 -49.07 -37.64
CA SER A 422 31.18 -48.16 -38.56
C SER A 422 30.54 -48.06 -39.94
N THR A 423 30.99 -47.11 -40.78
CA THR A 423 30.53 -46.91 -42.17
C THR A 423 30.86 -48.05 -43.16
N SER A 424 31.28 -49.23 -42.69
CA SER A 424 31.51 -50.41 -43.53
C SER A 424 30.31 -51.36 -43.62
N GLY A 425 29.27 -51.13 -42.81
CA GLY A 425 28.03 -51.92 -42.85
C GLY A 425 26.99 -51.37 -43.83
N ASP A 426 25.88 -52.09 -43.96
CA ASP A 426 24.77 -51.69 -44.82
C ASP A 426 24.08 -50.42 -44.30
N ILE A 427 23.69 -49.52 -45.20
CA ILE A 427 22.88 -48.36 -44.84
C ILE A 427 21.47 -48.83 -44.43
N ILE A 428 21.01 -48.31 -43.30
CA ILE A 428 19.62 -48.40 -42.83
C ILE A 428 18.80 -47.29 -43.50
N VAL A 429 19.25 -46.05 -43.37
CA VAL A 429 18.64 -44.87 -43.99
C VAL A 429 19.67 -43.75 -44.19
N THR A 430 19.51 -42.94 -45.24
CA THR A 430 20.16 -41.63 -45.40
C THR A 430 19.06 -40.57 -45.56
N LEU A 431 19.18 -39.47 -44.83
CA LEU A 431 18.18 -38.43 -44.67
C LEU A 431 18.80 -37.06 -44.98
N SER A 432 18.11 -36.23 -45.78
CA SER A 432 18.48 -34.83 -46.08
C SER A 432 17.24 -34.05 -46.55
N GLY A 433 17.30 -32.72 -46.56
CA GLY A 433 16.16 -31.85 -46.87
C GLY A 433 15.26 -31.63 -45.66
N ARG A 434 13.93 -31.59 -45.89
CA ARG A 434 12.91 -31.38 -44.86
C ARG A 434 12.01 -32.60 -44.74
N TYR A 435 11.73 -33.04 -43.52
CA TYR A 435 10.94 -34.26 -43.27
C TYR A 435 9.86 -34.02 -42.20
N PRO A 436 8.60 -34.46 -42.41
CA PRO A 436 7.58 -34.46 -41.37
C PRO A 436 7.89 -35.52 -40.30
N PRO A 437 7.41 -35.36 -39.06
CA PRO A 437 7.60 -36.37 -38.01
C PRO A 437 6.88 -37.70 -38.31
N ASP A 438 7.22 -38.70 -37.50
CA ASP A 438 6.56 -40.01 -37.25
C ASP A 438 7.05 -41.26 -38.00
N ASP A 439 7.86 -41.17 -39.06
CA ASP A 439 8.46 -42.38 -39.65
C ASP A 439 9.45 -43.07 -38.68
N VAL A 440 9.30 -44.39 -38.56
CA VAL A 440 10.12 -45.25 -37.71
C VAL A 440 10.95 -46.22 -38.56
N PHE A 441 12.27 -46.08 -38.47
CA PHE A 441 13.25 -46.99 -39.07
C PHE A 441 13.69 -48.04 -38.05
N SER A 442 14.17 -49.18 -38.53
CA SER A 442 14.69 -50.26 -37.67
C SER A 442 16.00 -50.83 -38.22
N SER A 443 16.86 -51.30 -37.30
CA SER A 443 17.97 -52.17 -37.69
C SER A 443 17.45 -53.52 -38.19
N LYS A 444 18.21 -54.12 -39.12
CA LYS A 444 17.99 -55.45 -39.68
C LYS A 444 18.64 -56.53 -38.81
N THR A 445 19.65 -56.15 -38.03
CA THR A 445 20.39 -56.99 -37.07
C THR A 445 20.22 -56.48 -35.64
N THR A 446 20.64 -57.30 -34.67
CA THR A 446 20.79 -56.92 -33.26
C THR A 446 22.24 -56.56 -32.91
N ASP A 447 23.04 -56.16 -33.91
CA ASP A 447 24.40 -55.66 -33.71
C ASP A 447 24.37 -54.14 -33.42
N ASP A 448 25.52 -53.58 -33.05
CA ASP A 448 25.73 -52.13 -32.85
C ASP A 448 25.25 -51.32 -34.06
N VAL A 449 24.85 -50.06 -33.86
CA VAL A 449 24.45 -49.16 -34.96
C VAL A 449 25.32 -47.92 -34.99
N PHE A 450 25.74 -47.48 -36.18
CA PHE A 450 26.60 -46.31 -36.35
C PHE A 450 25.83 -45.16 -37.02
N VAL A 451 25.72 -44.03 -36.30
CA VAL A 451 25.07 -42.82 -36.79
C VAL A 451 26.14 -41.81 -37.22
N VAL A 452 25.96 -41.23 -38.41
CA VAL A 452 26.85 -40.24 -39.01
C VAL A 452 26.06 -39.02 -39.43
N TRP A 453 26.50 -37.84 -39.00
CA TRP A 453 26.03 -36.53 -39.45
C TRP A 453 27.18 -35.83 -40.18
N GLU A 454 26.97 -35.43 -41.43
CA GLU A 454 27.96 -34.78 -42.29
C GLU A 454 27.35 -33.53 -42.94
N THR A 455 28.06 -32.38 -42.87
CA THR A 455 27.62 -31.11 -43.48
C THR A 455 28.60 -30.54 -44.50
N ASP A 456 28.03 -29.78 -45.44
CA ASP A 456 28.66 -29.17 -46.62
C ASP A 456 29.53 -27.94 -46.26
N ALA A 457 30.10 -27.26 -47.27
CA ALA A 457 30.79 -25.99 -47.14
C ALA A 457 29.87 -24.75 -46.99
N THR A 458 28.55 -24.90 -47.06
CA THR A 458 27.58 -23.79 -47.19
C THR A 458 26.27 -24.04 -46.42
N VAL A 459 25.23 -23.24 -46.72
CA VAL A 459 23.81 -23.30 -46.30
C VAL A 459 23.47 -24.19 -45.09
N THR A 460 23.21 -23.58 -43.93
CA THR A 460 22.76 -24.32 -42.73
C THR A 460 21.30 -24.01 -42.36
N ASP A 461 20.52 -25.06 -42.06
CA ASP A 461 19.15 -25.00 -41.53
C ASP A 461 19.13 -25.59 -40.08
N ARG A 462 17.97 -25.86 -39.47
CA ARG A 462 17.83 -26.25 -38.04
C ARG A 462 18.36 -27.64 -37.66
N GLY A 463 18.64 -28.52 -38.63
CA GLY A 463 19.22 -29.84 -38.41
C GLY A 463 18.21 -30.92 -38.04
N PHE A 464 18.54 -31.78 -37.07
CA PHE A 464 17.76 -32.99 -36.76
C PHE A 464 17.51 -33.23 -35.28
N ASN A 465 16.43 -33.95 -34.99
CA ASN A 465 16.11 -34.59 -33.70
C ASN A 465 15.73 -36.05 -33.97
N LEU A 466 16.51 -36.99 -33.45
CA LEU A 466 16.39 -38.43 -33.68
C LEU A 466 16.34 -39.18 -32.34
N THR A 467 15.20 -39.77 -31.98
CA THR A 467 15.11 -40.69 -30.83
C THR A 467 15.49 -42.10 -31.29
N TYR A 468 16.34 -42.79 -30.54
CA TYR A 468 16.62 -44.22 -30.72
C TYR A 468 16.22 -45.01 -29.48
N TRP A 469 15.78 -46.27 -29.66
CA TRP A 469 15.50 -47.20 -28.56
C TRP A 469 15.52 -48.67 -29.02
N ALA A 470 15.92 -49.59 -28.15
CA ALA A 470 15.86 -51.05 -28.38
C ALA A 470 14.99 -51.75 -27.32
N SER A 471 13.94 -51.06 -26.90
CA SER A 471 12.92 -51.50 -25.96
C SER A 471 11.54 -51.22 -26.57
N ASP A 472 10.44 -51.37 -25.83
CA ASP A 472 9.12 -51.03 -26.38
C ASP A 472 8.86 -49.51 -26.34
N CYS A 473 9.45 -48.79 -25.37
CA CYS A 473 9.27 -47.34 -25.19
C CYS A 473 10.57 -46.60 -24.86
N PRO A 474 10.75 -45.36 -25.38
CA PRO A 474 11.90 -44.52 -25.05
C PRO A 474 11.89 -44.08 -23.58
N PHE A 475 13.04 -43.61 -23.09
CA PHE A 475 13.17 -43.06 -21.74
C PHE A 475 12.13 -41.94 -21.48
N PRO A 476 11.48 -41.90 -20.31
CA PRO A 476 10.45 -40.90 -20.02
C PRO A 476 11.03 -39.48 -19.94
N PRO A 477 10.40 -38.48 -20.58
CA PRO A 477 10.79 -37.08 -20.46
C PRO A 477 10.86 -36.57 -19.00
N SER A 478 11.71 -35.57 -18.79
CA SER A 478 11.74 -34.77 -17.56
C SER A 478 10.77 -33.60 -17.67
N ILE A 479 10.33 -33.05 -16.53
CA ILE A 479 9.41 -31.90 -16.47
C ILE A 479 9.86 -30.92 -15.39
N SER A 480 9.83 -29.60 -15.67
CA SER A 480 10.13 -28.58 -14.67
C SER A 480 9.21 -28.72 -13.46
N ASN A 481 9.79 -28.67 -12.26
CA ASN A 481 9.09 -28.82 -10.97
C ASN A 481 8.23 -30.09 -10.86
N GLY A 482 8.70 -31.21 -11.42
CA GLY A 482 8.12 -32.53 -11.19
C GLY A 482 9.14 -33.66 -11.33
N VAL A 483 8.69 -34.87 -10.99
CA VAL A 483 9.47 -36.11 -11.09
C VAL A 483 8.70 -37.17 -11.86
N SER A 484 9.41 -37.96 -12.66
CA SER A 484 8.89 -39.12 -13.38
C SER A 484 9.36 -40.42 -12.72
N SER A 485 8.44 -41.37 -12.52
CA SER A 485 8.67 -42.65 -11.86
C SER A 485 8.05 -43.78 -12.69
N PHE A 486 8.86 -44.74 -13.12
CA PHE A 486 8.44 -45.77 -14.07
C PHE A 486 8.83 -47.19 -13.63
N SER A 487 8.04 -48.18 -14.03
CA SER A 487 8.26 -49.59 -13.71
C SER A 487 9.10 -50.34 -14.74
N GLY A 488 9.36 -49.74 -15.91
CA GLY A 488 10.20 -50.29 -16.98
C GLY A 488 9.97 -49.59 -18.32
N GLN A 489 10.64 -50.07 -19.37
CA GLN A 489 10.52 -49.58 -20.76
C GLN A 489 9.94 -50.65 -21.71
N LEU A 490 9.31 -51.69 -21.16
CA LEU A 490 8.67 -52.77 -21.91
C LEU A 490 7.15 -52.57 -21.95
N ALA A 491 6.48 -53.17 -22.93
CA ALA A 491 5.05 -53.04 -23.15
C ALA A 491 4.24 -53.43 -21.89
N GLY A 492 3.28 -52.60 -21.52
CA GLY A 492 2.53 -52.71 -20.27
C GLY A 492 3.22 -52.14 -19.03
N ALA A 493 4.45 -51.63 -19.12
CA ALA A 493 5.06 -50.83 -18.06
C ALA A 493 4.28 -49.52 -17.85
N THR A 494 4.23 -49.07 -16.61
CA THR A 494 3.62 -47.81 -16.19
C THR A 494 4.67 -46.74 -15.94
N LEU A 495 4.33 -45.51 -16.32
CA LEU A 495 5.03 -44.27 -15.97
C LEU A 495 4.04 -43.37 -15.23
N GLN A 496 4.43 -42.87 -14.06
CA GLN A 496 3.71 -41.91 -13.26
C GLN A 496 4.52 -40.62 -13.16
N TYR A 497 3.88 -39.50 -13.45
CA TYR A 497 4.42 -38.16 -13.18
C TYR A 497 3.86 -37.66 -11.84
N THR A 498 4.64 -36.87 -11.11
CA THR A 498 4.21 -36.23 -9.86
C THR A 498 4.94 -34.91 -9.70
N CYS A 499 4.19 -33.82 -9.53
CA CYS A 499 4.77 -32.49 -9.37
C CYS A 499 5.38 -32.29 -7.97
N SER A 500 6.33 -31.38 -7.87
CA SER A 500 6.86 -30.86 -6.61
C SER A 500 5.74 -30.24 -5.76
N PRO A 501 5.92 -30.12 -4.43
CA PRO A 501 4.97 -29.42 -3.57
C PRO A 501 4.60 -28.04 -4.13
N GLY A 502 3.32 -27.68 -4.04
CA GLY A 502 2.83 -26.40 -4.55
C GLY A 502 2.65 -26.30 -6.06
N HIS A 503 2.73 -27.40 -6.79
CA HIS A 503 2.51 -27.44 -8.24
C HIS A 503 1.39 -28.42 -8.59
N LEU A 504 0.49 -28.00 -9.49
CA LEU A 504 -0.62 -28.80 -10.00
C LEU A 504 -0.22 -29.45 -11.33
N LEU A 505 -0.50 -30.75 -11.45
CA LEU A 505 -0.24 -31.50 -12.68
C LEU A 505 -1.38 -31.28 -13.69
N ILE A 506 -1.04 -30.74 -14.86
CA ILE A 506 -1.94 -30.50 -15.98
C ILE A 506 -1.59 -31.49 -17.10
N GLY A 507 -2.47 -32.48 -17.30
CA GLY A 507 -2.30 -33.59 -18.24
C GLY A 507 -2.50 -34.95 -17.56
N ASP A 508 -2.10 -36.04 -18.23
CA ASP A 508 -2.23 -37.38 -17.70
C ASP A 508 -1.12 -37.70 -16.68
N ALA A 509 -1.49 -37.84 -15.41
CA ALA A 509 -0.56 -38.20 -14.33
C ALA A 509 0.03 -39.62 -14.46
N ASN A 510 -0.65 -40.50 -15.20
CA ASN A 510 -0.21 -41.88 -15.44
C ASN A 510 -0.31 -42.20 -16.94
N THR A 511 0.72 -42.86 -17.48
CA THR A 511 0.75 -43.33 -18.87
C THR A 511 1.34 -44.74 -18.95
N THR A 512 1.04 -45.45 -20.02
CA THR A 512 1.42 -46.86 -20.22
C THR A 512 2.27 -47.03 -21.47
N CYS A 513 3.26 -47.89 -21.39
CA CYS A 513 4.09 -48.25 -22.54
C CYS A 513 3.32 -49.18 -23.48
N VAL A 514 3.24 -48.82 -24.76
CA VAL A 514 2.54 -49.59 -25.81
C VAL A 514 3.53 -49.93 -26.92
N GLU A 515 3.65 -51.24 -27.20
CA GLU A 515 4.51 -51.83 -28.24
C GLU A 515 4.37 -51.10 -29.58
N GLY A 516 5.50 -50.68 -30.16
CA GLY A 516 5.56 -49.97 -31.44
C GLY A 516 5.05 -48.52 -31.45
N VAL A 517 4.40 -48.05 -30.38
CA VAL A 517 3.84 -46.68 -30.29
C VAL A 517 4.69 -45.79 -29.39
N GLY A 518 5.07 -46.30 -28.21
CA GLY A 518 5.69 -45.53 -27.12
C GLY A 518 4.73 -45.33 -25.94
N TRP A 519 4.92 -44.24 -25.19
CA TRP A 519 4.05 -43.88 -24.06
C TRP A 519 2.67 -43.42 -24.55
N SER A 520 1.60 -43.97 -23.99
CA SER A 520 0.21 -43.86 -24.48
C SER A 520 -0.47 -42.50 -24.29
N ALA A 521 0.23 -41.49 -23.76
CA ALA A 521 -0.32 -40.17 -23.41
C ALA A 521 0.79 -39.11 -23.45
N PRO A 522 0.46 -37.83 -23.74
CA PRO A 522 1.44 -36.76 -23.83
C PRO A 522 2.07 -36.43 -22.47
N VAL A 523 3.21 -35.71 -22.51
CA VAL A 523 3.91 -35.25 -21.31
C VAL A 523 3.07 -34.17 -20.60
N PRO A 524 2.76 -34.33 -19.29
CA PRO A 524 2.03 -33.32 -18.53
C PRO A 524 2.93 -32.15 -18.11
N THR A 525 2.33 -31.03 -17.69
CA THR A 525 3.06 -29.87 -17.15
C THR A 525 2.75 -29.65 -15.67
N CYS A 526 3.73 -29.16 -14.90
CA CYS A 526 3.56 -28.82 -13.49
C CYS A 526 3.45 -27.30 -13.33
N GLN A 527 2.21 -26.79 -13.27
CA GLN A 527 1.96 -25.37 -13.11
C GLN A 527 1.96 -24.99 -11.63
N ILE A 528 2.54 -23.84 -11.28
CA ILE A 528 2.55 -23.34 -9.90
C ILE A 528 1.12 -23.07 -9.40
N VAL A 529 0.79 -23.59 -8.21
CA VAL A 529 -0.52 -23.35 -7.59
C VAL A 529 -0.66 -21.86 -7.30
N THR A 530 -1.78 -21.29 -7.74
CA THR A 530 -2.10 -19.87 -7.58
C THR A 530 -3.39 -19.76 -6.77
N CYS A 531 -3.33 -19.07 -5.64
CA CYS A 531 -4.46 -18.81 -4.77
C CYS A 531 -5.32 -17.64 -5.32
N PRO A 532 -6.62 -17.54 -4.94
CA PRO A 532 -7.47 -16.43 -5.35
C PRO A 532 -6.89 -15.05 -5.02
N ALA A 533 -7.21 -14.05 -5.83
CA ALA A 533 -6.92 -12.66 -5.47
C ALA A 533 -7.58 -12.34 -4.11
N LEU A 534 -6.81 -11.77 -3.20
CA LEU A 534 -7.29 -11.46 -1.85
C LEU A 534 -8.36 -10.36 -1.89
N PRO A 535 -9.42 -10.47 -1.06
CA PRO A 535 -10.47 -9.46 -1.03
C PRO A 535 -9.92 -8.14 -0.50
N SER A 536 -10.31 -7.03 -1.13
CA SER A 536 -9.97 -5.66 -0.73
C SER A 536 -11.22 -4.89 -0.24
N PRO A 537 -11.88 -5.32 0.85
CA PRO A 537 -12.95 -4.54 1.46
C PRO A 537 -12.38 -3.22 1.99
N SER A 538 -13.19 -2.16 2.00
CA SER A 538 -12.74 -0.76 2.14
C SER A 538 -12.02 -0.37 3.44
N GLN A 539 -11.87 -1.30 4.39
CA GLN A 539 -11.15 -1.08 5.66
C GLN A 539 -9.99 -2.08 5.88
N LEU A 540 -9.79 -3.07 5.00
CA LEU A 540 -8.67 -4.01 5.07
C LEU A 540 -7.55 -3.51 4.15
N VAL A 541 -6.36 -3.36 4.71
CA VAL A 541 -5.14 -3.05 3.96
C VAL A 541 -4.34 -4.35 3.82
N VAL A 542 -4.03 -4.71 2.59
CA VAL A 542 -3.17 -5.85 2.26
C VAL A 542 -1.79 -5.29 1.93
N SER A 543 -0.72 -5.96 2.38
CA SER A 543 0.66 -5.60 2.03
C SER A 543 0.85 -5.43 0.52
N ASP A 544 1.56 -4.40 0.07
CA ASP A 544 1.79 -4.15 -1.36
C ASP A 544 2.50 -5.32 -2.07
N HIS A 545 2.21 -5.48 -3.37
CA HIS A 545 2.86 -6.45 -4.26
C HIS A 545 2.83 -7.94 -3.81
N VAL A 546 1.73 -8.40 -3.19
CA VAL A 546 1.51 -9.84 -2.89
C VAL A 546 1.60 -10.70 -4.16
N CYS A 547 2.58 -11.61 -4.23
CA CYS A 547 2.54 -12.71 -5.17
C CYS A 547 1.46 -13.72 -4.77
N MET A 548 0.61 -14.14 -5.72
CA MET A 548 -0.55 -15.00 -5.44
C MET A 548 -0.24 -16.51 -5.50
N THR A 549 1.03 -16.88 -5.59
CA THR A 549 1.48 -18.25 -5.84
C THR A 549 1.89 -19.01 -4.58
N TYR A 550 2.00 -20.34 -4.66
CA TYR A 550 2.36 -21.21 -3.54
C TYR A 550 3.57 -20.70 -2.74
N GLY A 551 3.44 -20.71 -1.41
CA GLY A 551 4.48 -20.28 -0.49
C GLY A 551 4.61 -18.76 -0.33
N CYS A 552 4.02 -17.95 -1.21
CA CYS A 552 3.88 -16.52 -0.99
C CYS A 552 2.99 -16.25 0.23
N SER A 553 3.25 -15.14 0.93
CA SER A 553 2.49 -14.74 2.10
C SER A 553 2.01 -13.31 2.02
N ALA A 554 0.72 -13.08 2.25
CA ALA A 554 0.17 -11.74 2.40
C ALA A 554 0.11 -11.37 3.88
N SER A 555 0.40 -10.11 4.20
CA SER A 555 0.17 -9.55 5.53
C SER A 555 -1.06 -8.65 5.51
N PHE A 556 -1.81 -8.64 6.61
CA PHE A 556 -3.03 -7.85 6.77
C PHE A 556 -2.86 -6.80 7.86
N SER A 557 -3.33 -5.60 7.56
CA SER A 557 -3.59 -4.53 8.51
C SER A 557 -4.96 -3.92 8.22
N CYS A 558 -5.39 -2.96 9.02
CA CYS A 558 -6.64 -2.25 8.81
C CYS A 558 -6.36 -0.77 8.53
N SER A 559 -7.33 -0.09 7.93
CA SER A 559 -7.36 1.36 7.77
C SER A 559 -7.30 2.08 9.13
N VAL A 560 -6.91 3.36 9.11
CA VAL A 560 -6.93 4.21 10.32
C VAL A 560 -8.33 4.19 10.94
N GLY A 561 -8.41 3.86 12.23
CA GLY A 561 -9.67 3.73 12.96
C GLY A 561 -10.26 2.33 13.06
N PHE A 562 -9.61 1.34 12.45
CA PHE A 562 -10.04 -0.06 12.48
C PHE A 562 -8.91 -0.98 12.95
N GLU A 563 -9.26 -2.10 13.57
CA GLU A 563 -8.34 -3.14 14.04
C GLU A 563 -8.77 -4.52 13.54
N LEU A 564 -7.82 -5.46 13.41
CA LEU A 564 -8.15 -6.85 13.06
C LEU A 564 -8.95 -7.49 14.19
N THR A 565 -10.04 -8.19 13.87
CA THR A 565 -10.80 -8.92 14.89
C THR A 565 -9.91 -10.01 15.54
N PRO A 566 -10.10 -10.36 16.83
CA PRO A 566 -9.27 -11.35 17.52
C PRO A 566 -9.26 -12.78 16.95
N ALA A 567 -10.11 -13.08 15.96
CA ALA A 567 -10.15 -14.34 15.22
C ALA A 567 -9.49 -14.26 13.83
N SER A 568 -9.13 -13.07 13.36
CA SER A 568 -8.48 -12.84 12.07
C SER A 568 -6.98 -13.05 12.15
N PRO A 569 -6.35 -13.76 11.19
CA PRO A 569 -4.91 -13.86 11.12
C PRO A 569 -4.30 -12.54 10.62
N SER A 570 -3.15 -12.14 11.17
CA SER A 570 -2.37 -10.99 10.69
C SER A 570 -1.53 -11.29 9.44
N GLN A 571 -1.36 -12.57 9.10
CA GLN A 571 -0.64 -13.04 7.92
C GLN A 571 -1.25 -14.34 7.42
N THR A 572 -1.31 -14.53 6.10
CA THR A 572 -1.73 -15.78 5.45
C THR A 572 -0.69 -16.23 4.43
N VAL A 573 -0.66 -17.53 4.10
CA VAL A 573 0.26 -18.16 3.15
C VAL A 573 -0.54 -18.94 2.13
N CYS A 574 -0.19 -18.85 0.84
CA CYS A 574 -0.83 -19.61 -0.23
C CYS A 574 -0.43 -21.09 -0.14
N GLN A 575 -1.41 -21.96 0.04
CA GLN A 575 -1.22 -23.39 0.33
C GLN A 575 -1.27 -24.25 -0.95
N ALA A 576 -0.80 -25.51 -0.84
CA ALA A 576 -0.69 -26.42 -1.99
C ALA A 576 -2.03 -26.90 -2.57
N ASP A 577 -3.16 -26.59 -1.91
CA ASP A 577 -4.52 -26.85 -2.38
C ASP A 577 -5.16 -25.65 -3.11
N GLY A 578 -4.43 -24.54 -3.26
CA GLY A 578 -4.92 -23.31 -3.88
C GLY A 578 -5.71 -22.40 -2.92
N THR A 579 -5.67 -22.66 -1.61
CA THR A 579 -6.33 -21.81 -0.60
C THR A 579 -5.33 -20.96 0.20
N TRP A 580 -5.81 -19.84 0.72
CA TRP A 580 -5.06 -19.00 1.67
C TRP A 580 -5.23 -19.54 3.09
N SER A 581 -4.12 -19.76 3.80
CA SER A 581 -4.15 -20.37 5.14
C SER A 581 -4.88 -19.51 6.18
N GLY A 582 -5.83 -20.09 6.91
CA GLY A 582 -6.44 -19.49 8.11
C GLY A 582 -7.94 -19.25 7.99
N GLN A 583 -8.39 -18.09 8.47
CA GLN A 583 -9.75 -17.58 8.31
C GLN A 583 -9.68 -16.22 7.59
N GLU A 584 -10.78 -15.83 6.94
CA GLU A 584 -10.86 -14.56 6.22
C GLU A 584 -10.65 -13.37 7.19
N PRO A 585 -9.73 -12.44 6.89
CA PRO A 585 -9.44 -11.32 7.78
C PRO A 585 -10.57 -10.29 7.76
N ALA A 586 -11.02 -9.89 8.95
CA ALA A 586 -12.03 -8.88 9.16
C ALA A 586 -11.50 -7.76 10.05
N CYS A 587 -11.80 -6.52 9.66
CA CYS A 587 -11.51 -5.33 10.45
C CYS A 587 -12.77 -4.88 11.20
N GLN A 588 -12.66 -4.67 12.52
CA GLN A 588 -13.69 -4.04 13.35
C GLN A 588 -13.31 -2.59 13.64
N VAL A 589 -14.29 -1.72 13.87
CA VAL A 589 -14.02 -0.32 14.22
C VAL A 589 -13.45 -0.25 15.64
N ILE A 590 -12.41 0.57 15.84
CA ILE A 590 -11.83 0.81 17.15
C ILE A 590 -12.84 1.58 18.00
N HIS A 591 -13.01 1.16 19.26
CA HIS A 591 -13.91 1.78 20.22
C HIS A 591 -13.13 2.39 21.39
N CYS A 592 -13.34 3.68 21.64
CA CYS A 592 -12.79 4.37 22.80
C CYS A 592 -13.55 3.99 24.10
N PRO A 593 -12.93 4.11 25.28
CA PRO A 593 -13.58 3.85 26.57
C PRO A 593 -14.84 4.69 26.80
N ALA A 594 -15.84 4.16 27.50
CA ALA A 594 -17.00 4.95 27.92
C ALA A 594 -16.58 5.99 28.97
N LEU A 595 -16.63 7.28 28.62
CA LEU A 595 -16.25 8.36 29.53
C LEU A 595 -17.22 8.46 30.72
N GLN A 596 -16.66 8.85 31.87
CA GLN A 596 -17.45 9.13 33.07
C GLN A 596 -18.11 10.50 32.95
N ARG A 597 -19.30 10.61 33.54
CA ARG A 597 -20.07 11.88 33.54
C ARG A 597 -19.39 12.88 34.49
N PRO A 598 -19.05 14.10 34.06
CA PRO A 598 -18.55 15.13 34.96
C PRO A 598 -19.57 15.49 36.04
N GLU A 599 -19.08 15.77 37.24
CA GLU A 599 -19.89 16.34 38.31
C GLU A 599 -20.43 17.70 37.86
N TYR A 600 -21.66 18.04 38.23
CA TYR A 600 -22.42 19.20 37.72
C TYR A 600 -22.56 19.32 36.19
N GLY A 601 -22.17 18.31 35.40
CA GLY A 601 -22.29 18.29 33.93
C GLY A 601 -23.20 17.19 33.37
N LYS A 602 -23.25 17.09 32.04
CA LYS A 602 -23.82 15.95 31.29
C LYS A 602 -23.00 15.71 30.00
N ILE A 603 -23.01 14.47 29.53
CA ILE A 603 -22.41 14.09 28.23
C ILE A 603 -23.48 14.22 27.15
N LEU A 604 -23.11 14.81 26.01
CA LEU A 604 -23.93 14.95 24.81
C LEU A 604 -23.46 13.92 23.76
N GLY A 605 -24.10 12.76 23.75
CA GLY A 605 -23.76 11.62 22.90
C GLY A 605 -23.42 10.36 23.70
N ASN A 606 -23.38 9.22 23.02
CA ASN A 606 -23.04 7.91 23.60
C ASN A 606 -22.33 6.97 22.62
N GLU A 607 -21.99 7.45 21.42
CA GLU A 607 -21.18 6.71 20.47
C GLU A 607 -19.72 6.73 20.93
N THR A 608 -19.01 5.62 20.70
CA THR A 608 -17.59 5.48 21.07
C THR A 608 -16.72 4.93 19.95
N ALA A 609 -17.28 4.72 18.75
CA ALA A 609 -16.53 4.26 17.60
C ALA A 609 -15.57 5.35 17.11
N TRP A 610 -14.47 4.97 16.46
CA TRP A 610 -13.54 5.90 15.82
C TRP A 610 -14.25 6.97 14.98
N GLY A 611 -13.82 8.22 15.12
CA GLY A 611 -14.41 9.38 14.45
C GLY A 611 -15.72 9.89 15.07
N SER A 612 -16.31 9.20 16.04
CA SER A 612 -17.43 9.76 16.83
C SER A 612 -16.96 10.94 17.67
N VAL A 613 -17.84 11.92 17.85
CA VAL A 613 -17.60 13.12 18.67
C VAL A 613 -18.66 13.16 19.77
N ILE A 614 -18.22 13.30 21.02
CA ILE A 614 -19.09 13.52 22.18
C ILE A 614 -18.83 14.90 22.77
N GLY A 615 -19.92 15.62 23.05
CA GLY A 615 -19.88 16.92 23.70
C GLY A 615 -20.08 16.83 25.21
N PHE A 616 -19.80 17.92 25.91
CA PHE A 616 -20.08 18.10 27.33
C PHE A 616 -20.87 19.39 27.53
N GLU A 617 -21.78 19.41 28.51
CA GLU A 617 -22.54 20.60 28.87
C GLU A 617 -22.59 20.69 30.40
N CYS A 618 -21.97 21.73 30.95
CA CYS A 618 -21.96 22.03 32.39
C CYS A 618 -23.24 22.78 32.79
N LYS A 619 -23.85 22.47 33.94
CA LYS A 619 -25.15 23.01 34.37
C LYS A 619 -25.23 24.54 34.32
N TYR A 620 -24.13 25.21 34.65
CA TYR A 620 -24.01 26.67 34.68
C TYR A 620 -23.11 27.24 33.57
N GLY A 621 -22.77 26.44 32.56
CA GLY A 621 -21.93 26.85 31.42
C GLY A 621 -20.41 26.90 31.68
N PHE A 622 -19.95 26.85 32.92
CA PHE A 622 -18.51 26.89 33.25
C PHE A 622 -17.83 25.54 33.04
N SER A 623 -17.00 25.43 32.00
CA SER A 623 -16.19 24.25 31.65
C SER A 623 -14.69 24.56 31.73
N GLN A 624 -13.89 23.55 32.08
CA GLN A 624 -12.43 23.55 31.95
C GLN A 624 -12.00 22.19 31.37
N GLY A 625 -11.27 22.17 30.27
CA GLY A 625 -10.97 20.97 29.48
C GLY A 625 -11.59 21.03 28.08
N SER A 626 -11.71 19.89 27.39
CA SER A 626 -12.16 19.85 25.99
C SER A 626 -13.65 19.57 25.87
N GLU A 627 -14.45 20.63 25.67
CA GLU A 627 -15.93 20.58 25.56
C GLU A 627 -16.45 19.60 24.50
N PHE A 628 -15.65 19.29 23.50
CA PHE A 628 -15.87 18.22 22.53
C PHE A 628 -14.65 17.31 22.50
N ARG A 629 -14.88 15.99 22.49
CA ARG A 629 -13.83 14.98 22.35
C ARG A 629 -14.17 14.02 21.22
N THR A 630 -13.16 13.68 20.42
CA THR A 630 -13.26 12.80 19.26
C THR A 630 -12.58 11.47 19.58
N CYS A 631 -13.16 10.35 19.14
CA CYS A 631 -12.53 9.04 19.31
C CYS A 631 -11.44 8.84 18.23
N GLU A 632 -10.19 8.74 18.67
CA GLU A 632 -8.99 8.71 17.83
C GLU A 632 -8.61 7.29 17.38
N GLY A 633 -7.75 7.20 16.36
CA GLY A 633 -7.34 5.93 15.76
C GLY A 633 -6.52 4.99 16.67
N ALA A 634 -6.20 5.42 17.89
CA ALA A 634 -5.53 4.63 18.93
C ALA A 634 -6.49 4.12 20.03
N GLY A 635 -7.80 4.38 19.92
CA GLY A 635 -8.77 4.05 20.97
C GLY A 635 -8.78 5.05 22.14
N THR A 636 -8.19 6.23 21.94
CA THR A 636 -8.13 7.35 22.89
C THR A 636 -9.14 8.44 22.55
N TRP A 637 -9.61 9.17 23.56
CA TRP A 637 -10.41 10.38 23.34
C TRP A 637 -9.50 11.60 23.26
N SER A 638 -9.61 12.37 22.19
CA SER A 638 -8.83 13.60 21.99
C SER A 638 -9.04 14.61 23.13
N GLY A 639 -8.01 15.39 23.46
CA GLY A 639 -8.12 16.51 24.40
C GLY A 639 -8.31 16.09 25.86
N ASN A 640 -8.53 17.09 26.71
CA ASN A 640 -8.54 16.97 28.18
C ASN A 640 -9.92 16.64 28.74
N ASP A 641 -9.97 15.96 29.89
CA ASP A 641 -11.20 15.69 30.63
C ASP A 641 -11.92 17.01 31.02
N VAL A 642 -13.25 17.05 30.90
CA VAL A 642 -14.05 18.24 31.22
C VAL A 642 -14.42 18.26 32.70
N ILE A 643 -13.98 19.32 33.37
CA ILE A 643 -14.34 19.68 34.75
C ILE A 643 -15.37 20.81 34.66
N CYS A 644 -16.48 20.69 35.39
CA CYS A 644 -17.44 21.79 35.57
C CYS A 644 -17.21 22.44 36.94
N LYS A 645 -17.08 23.77 36.99
CA LYS A 645 -16.96 24.54 38.26
C LYS A 645 -18.33 25.12 38.68
N ASP A 646 -18.55 25.25 39.98
CA ASP A 646 -19.69 25.99 40.55
C ASP A 646 -19.35 27.49 40.65
N PRO A 647 -20.27 28.42 40.36
CA PRO A 647 -19.98 29.86 40.38
C PRO A 647 -19.83 30.47 41.79
N ILE A 648 -20.27 29.79 42.86
CA ILE A 648 -20.32 30.35 44.22
C ILE A 648 -19.66 29.46 45.28
N GLN A 649 -19.65 28.13 45.12
CA GLN A 649 -19.01 27.27 46.12
C GLN A 649 -17.49 27.45 46.13
N CYS A 650 -16.95 27.92 47.25
CA CYS A 650 -15.50 28.01 47.47
C CYS A 650 -15.10 27.78 48.92
N GLU A 651 -14.23 26.78 49.13
CA GLU A 651 -13.60 26.43 50.40
C GLU A 651 -12.12 26.87 50.43
N PHE A 652 -11.67 27.71 49.48
CA PHE A 652 -10.32 28.28 49.33
C PHE A 652 -9.10 27.33 49.42
N GLU A 653 -9.25 26.01 49.42
CA GLU A 653 -8.14 25.05 49.58
C GLU A 653 -7.15 25.00 48.39
N ALA A 654 -7.62 25.18 47.15
CA ALA A 654 -6.76 25.07 45.96
C ALA A 654 -6.40 26.44 45.37
N ASP A 655 -7.41 27.21 45.00
CA ASP A 655 -7.38 28.51 44.33
C ASP A 655 -8.46 29.44 44.94
N PHE A 656 -8.81 30.54 44.26
CA PHE A 656 -10.02 31.34 44.58
C PHE A 656 -11.29 30.77 43.91
N CYS A 657 -11.27 29.50 43.49
CA CYS A 657 -12.36 28.75 42.87
C CYS A 657 -12.88 29.35 41.55
N SER A 658 -13.92 30.18 41.64
CA SER A 658 -14.60 30.91 40.57
C SER A 658 -14.57 32.43 40.78
N TYR A 659 -14.02 32.89 41.91
CA TYR A 659 -13.96 34.29 42.28
C TYR A 659 -12.81 35.03 41.60
N GLU A 660 -13.08 36.25 41.15
CA GLU A 660 -12.17 37.20 40.53
C GLU A 660 -11.83 38.31 41.54
N GLN A 661 -10.57 38.76 41.57
CA GLN A 661 -10.19 39.99 42.27
C GLN A 661 -10.60 41.20 41.43
N ASP A 662 -11.12 42.26 42.07
CA ASP A 662 -11.58 43.47 41.40
C ASP A 662 -10.42 44.46 41.17
N ARG A 663 -9.81 44.38 39.99
CA ARG A 663 -8.72 45.29 39.51
C ARG A 663 -9.07 46.80 39.48
N SER A 664 -10.18 47.22 40.07
CA SER A 664 -10.58 48.61 40.29
C SER A 664 -10.57 49.04 41.76
N ASP A 665 -10.05 48.21 42.67
CA ASP A 665 -9.86 48.52 44.08
C ASP A 665 -8.41 48.96 44.41
N ASP A 666 -8.03 48.94 45.69
CA ASP A 666 -6.71 49.38 46.15
C ASP A 666 -5.72 48.21 46.36
N PHE A 667 -6.19 46.97 46.54
CA PHE A 667 -5.38 45.75 46.69
C PHE A 667 -6.21 44.44 46.70
N ASP A 668 -5.60 43.34 46.25
CA ASP A 668 -6.22 42.01 46.18
C ASP A 668 -6.34 41.30 47.55
N TRP A 669 -7.35 40.41 47.68
CA TRP A 669 -7.42 39.44 48.78
C TRP A 669 -6.28 38.41 48.69
N THR A 670 -5.71 37.99 49.82
CA THR A 670 -4.65 36.98 49.89
C THR A 670 -5.16 35.66 50.48
N ARG A 671 -4.52 34.52 50.18
CA ARG A 671 -4.80 33.21 50.82
C ARG A 671 -3.72 32.83 51.84
N ASN A 672 -4.13 32.30 52.98
CA ASN A 672 -3.24 31.77 54.04
C ASN A 672 -3.90 30.57 54.72
N ASN A 673 -3.13 29.71 55.39
CA ASN A 673 -3.64 28.59 56.20
C ASN A 673 -3.10 28.53 57.63
N ARG A 674 -2.43 29.60 58.09
CA ARG A 674 -1.89 29.74 59.45
C ARG A 674 -2.26 31.11 60.04
N GLU A 675 -1.68 31.47 61.19
CA GLU A 675 -1.72 32.84 61.72
C GLU A 675 -1.25 33.85 60.64
N THR A 676 -1.80 35.06 60.64
CA THR A 676 -1.42 36.15 59.71
C THR A 676 -0.06 36.76 60.08
N THR A 677 0.48 37.66 59.24
CA THR A 677 1.84 38.21 59.48
C THR A 677 1.89 39.19 60.66
N SER A 678 0.74 39.80 60.95
CA SER A 678 0.38 40.68 62.05
C SER A 678 0.13 39.87 63.35
N PRO A 679 0.95 40.02 64.42
CA PRO A 679 0.82 39.18 65.60
C PRO A 679 -0.45 39.47 66.43
N GLY A 680 -1.35 38.49 66.53
CA GLY A 680 -2.55 38.55 67.35
C GLY A 680 -3.82 39.00 66.62
N THR A 681 -3.82 38.96 65.30
CA THR A 681 -4.95 39.25 64.42
C THR A 681 -5.28 38.04 63.54
N GLY A 682 -6.38 38.11 62.80
CA GLY A 682 -6.80 37.08 61.85
C GLY A 682 -7.12 35.72 62.50
N PRO A 683 -7.49 34.72 61.68
CA PRO A 683 -7.68 33.35 62.12
C PRO A 683 -6.35 32.57 62.16
N SER A 684 -6.25 31.58 63.04
CA SER A 684 -5.06 30.71 63.16
C SER A 684 -4.96 29.64 62.06
N SER A 685 -6.07 29.36 61.38
CA SER A 685 -6.25 28.40 60.28
C SER A 685 -7.65 28.58 59.67
N GLY A 686 -7.90 27.95 58.52
CA GLY A 686 -9.22 27.91 57.89
C GLY A 686 -10.32 27.24 58.75
N TYR A 687 -11.54 27.29 58.24
CA TYR A 687 -12.74 26.81 58.90
C TYR A 687 -12.86 25.28 58.81
N GLY A 688 -12.21 24.59 59.74
CA GLY A 688 -12.45 23.16 59.99
C GLY A 688 -11.27 22.45 60.65
N ASP A 689 -10.05 22.68 60.15
CA ASP A 689 -8.81 22.05 60.62
C ASP A 689 -7.60 23.03 60.54
N LEU A 690 -6.45 22.61 61.05
CA LEU A 690 -5.26 23.44 61.29
C LEU A 690 -4.35 23.69 60.08
N ASP A 691 -4.61 23.02 58.95
CA ASP A 691 -3.85 23.17 57.70
C ASP A 691 -4.72 23.72 56.54
N TYR A 692 -5.99 24.03 56.81
CA TYR A 692 -6.99 24.52 55.85
C TYR A 692 -6.78 26.00 55.49
N TYR A 693 -7.03 26.37 54.24
CA TYR A 693 -6.83 27.70 53.69
C TYR A 693 -8.07 28.59 53.79
N TYR A 694 -7.86 29.88 54.02
CA TYR A 694 -8.88 30.92 54.01
C TYR A 694 -8.44 32.11 53.13
N ALA A 695 -9.39 32.93 52.69
CA ALA A 695 -9.11 34.21 52.04
C ALA A 695 -9.16 35.36 53.07
N TYR A 696 -8.22 36.31 53.04
CA TYR A 696 -8.16 37.45 53.95
C TYR A 696 -7.56 38.70 53.33
N ILE A 697 -7.75 39.85 54.01
CA ILE A 697 -6.97 41.07 53.77
C ILE A 697 -5.90 41.26 54.85
N GLU A 698 -4.68 41.54 54.42
CA GLU A 698 -3.52 41.85 55.27
C GLU A 698 -3.46 43.36 55.51
N SER A 699 -3.66 43.80 56.76
CA SER A 699 -3.81 45.23 57.09
C SER A 699 -2.48 45.96 57.37
N SER A 700 -1.33 45.31 57.15
CA SER A 700 0.00 45.91 57.37
C SER A 700 0.53 46.74 56.19
N PRO A 701 1.60 47.56 56.38
CA PRO A 701 2.14 48.40 55.31
C PRO A 701 2.61 47.55 54.10
N PRO A 702 2.29 47.95 52.86
CA PRO A 702 2.12 49.34 52.41
C PRO A 702 0.70 49.93 52.53
N HIS A 703 -0.30 49.11 52.85
CA HIS A 703 -1.71 49.51 52.89
C HIS A 703 -2.01 50.57 53.97
N ARG A 704 -3.11 51.31 53.79
CA ARG A 704 -3.48 52.49 54.57
C ARG A 704 -4.92 52.41 55.08
N PRO A 705 -5.25 53.12 56.17
CA PRO A 705 -6.62 53.20 56.66
C PRO A 705 -7.59 53.73 55.59
N GLY A 706 -8.57 52.91 55.22
CA GLY A 706 -9.57 53.19 54.19
C GLY A 706 -9.31 52.54 52.83
N ASP A 707 -8.16 51.90 52.60
CA ASP A 707 -7.91 51.10 51.39
C ASP A 707 -8.87 49.88 51.33
N VAL A 708 -9.32 49.51 50.12
CA VAL A 708 -10.39 48.53 49.89
C VAL A 708 -9.91 47.34 49.05
N ALA A 709 -10.37 46.14 49.41
CA ALA A 709 -10.24 44.91 48.60
C ALA A 709 -11.61 44.29 48.28
N ARG A 710 -11.82 43.83 47.05
CA ARG A 710 -13.09 43.30 46.53
C ARG A 710 -12.91 41.96 45.80
N LEU A 711 -13.54 40.92 46.33
CA LEU A 711 -13.59 39.58 45.73
C LEU A 711 -14.98 39.31 45.14
N ILE A 712 -15.05 38.99 43.85
CA ILE A 712 -16.26 39.00 43.03
C ILE A 712 -16.54 37.61 42.43
N SER A 713 -17.76 37.08 42.59
CA SER A 713 -18.13 35.81 41.95
C SER A 713 -18.29 35.92 40.43
N GLN A 714 -18.31 34.78 39.74
CA GLN A 714 -18.93 34.71 38.42
C GLN A 714 -20.41 35.11 38.46
N GLU A 715 -20.96 35.47 37.31
CA GLU A 715 -22.38 35.79 37.16
C GLU A 715 -23.22 34.51 37.02
N PHE A 716 -24.29 34.38 37.81
CA PHE A 716 -25.12 33.17 37.88
C PHE A 716 -26.62 33.48 38.04
N GLU A 717 -27.50 32.52 37.73
CA GLU A 717 -28.96 32.62 37.92
C GLU A 717 -29.42 31.50 38.88
N PRO A 718 -30.08 31.83 40.02
CA PRO A 718 -30.40 30.85 41.05
C PRO A 718 -31.65 30.02 40.73
N GLU A 719 -31.60 28.71 41.00
CA GLU A 719 -32.79 27.85 40.96
C GLU A 719 -33.54 27.94 42.31
N GLY A 720 -34.68 28.64 42.33
CA GLY A 720 -35.53 28.78 43.52
C GLY A 720 -35.17 29.98 44.39
N CYS A 721 -35.32 29.85 45.71
CA CYS A 721 -34.98 30.91 46.67
C CYS A 721 -33.53 30.76 47.14
N PRO A 722 -32.62 31.70 46.80
CA PRO A 722 -31.21 31.58 47.17
C PRO A 722 -30.94 32.02 48.61
N LEU A 723 -30.06 31.29 49.28
CA LEU A 723 -29.42 31.68 50.52
C LEU A 723 -27.89 31.53 50.33
N LEU A 724 -27.18 32.65 50.25
CA LEU A 724 -25.72 32.65 50.37
C LEU A 724 -25.37 32.32 51.83
N GLU A 725 -24.45 31.40 52.03
CA GLU A 725 -23.87 31.07 53.33
C GLU A 725 -22.35 31.16 53.24
N PHE A 726 -21.72 31.78 54.23
CA PHE A 726 -20.27 31.89 54.33
C PHE A 726 -19.82 32.00 55.78
N HIS A 727 -18.55 31.69 56.04
CA HIS A 727 -17.90 31.90 57.32
C HIS A 727 -16.99 33.13 57.23
N TYR A 728 -16.87 33.87 58.33
CA TYR A 728 -16.02 35.07 58.41
C TYR A 728 -15.30 35.16 59.76
N HIS A 729 -14.14 35.81 59.76
CA HIS A 729 -13.34 36.10 60.94
C HIS A 729 -12.93 37.57 60.90
N MET A 730 -13.07 38.25 62.04
CA MET A 730 -12.92 39.70 62.18
C MET A 730 -12.45 39.99 63.61
N PHE A 731 -11.14 39.97 63.85
CA PHE A 731 -10.57 40.07 65.20
C PHE A 731 -9.39 41.04 65.29
N GLY A 732 -9.48 41.97 66.24
CA GLY A 732 -8.43 42.94 66.56
C GLY A 732 -8.94 44.36 66.82
N ASP A 733 -8.13 45.16 67.54
CA ASP A 733 -8.46 46.52 67.97
C ASP A 733 -8.72 47.52 66.82
N SER A 734 -8.30 47.20 65.59
CA SER A 734 -8.44 48.08 64.42
C SER A 734 -9.07 47.41 63.19
N VAL A 735 -9.88 46.37 63.38
CA VAL A 735 -10.73 45.81 62.31
C VAL A 735 -11.72 46.89 61.83
N ASP A 736 -11.78 47.16 60.53
CA ASP A 736 -12.81 48.03 59.96
C ASP A 736 -14.05 47.24 59.53
N THR A 737 -14.38 47.17 58.23
CA THR A 737 -15.70 46.71 57.74
C THR A 737 -15.57 45.57 56.74
N LEU A 738 -16.45 44.57 56.87
CA LEU A 738 -16.74 43.58 55.82
C LEU A 738 -18.17 43.80 55.33
N ASN A 739 -18.31 44.09 54.04
CA ASN A 739 -19.56 44.25 53.31
C ASN A 739 -19.77 43.05 52.37
N VAL A 740 -21.04 42.67 52.15
CA VAL A 740 -21.44 41.78 51.06
C VAL A 740 -22.51 42.47 50.23
N TYR A 741 -22.27 42.61 48.93
CA TYR A 741 -23.26 43.08 47.96
C TYR A 741 -23.74 41.96 47.06
N ILE A 742 -24.98 42.09 46.61
CA ILE A 742 -25.47 41.36 45.44
C ILE A 742 -25.65 42.38 44.32
N GLU A 743 -24.93 42.17 43.21
CA GLU A 743 -25.15 42.91 41.98
C GLU A 743 -26.06 42.10 41.06
N THR A 744 -27.30 42.58 40.88
CA THR A 744 -28.35 41.92 40.10
C THR A 744 -28.51 42.60 38.73
N ARG A 745 -28.37 41.84 37.66
CA ARG A 745 -28.62 42.23 36.26
C ARG A 745 -29.91 41.58 35.76
N THR A 746 -30.93 42.41 35.60
CA THR A 746 -32.12 42.09 34.78
C THR A 746 -32.13 42.98 33.54
N ASN A 747 -33.18 43.78 33.30
CA ASN A 747 -33.17 44.86 32.30
C ASN A 747 -32.40 46.12 32.78
N LYS A 748 -31.88 46.08 34.01
CA LYS A 748 -31.04 47.11 34.65
C LYS A 748 -30.07 46.41 35.61
N LEU A 749 -28.87 46.97 35.76
CA LEU A 749 -27.93 46.59 36.82
C LEU A 749 -28.29 47.31 38.14
N VAL A 750 -28.33 46.56 39.24
CA VAL A 750 -28.63 47.06 40.59
C VAL A 750 -27.71 46.36 41.60
N ARG A 751 -26.80 47.11 42.24
CA ARG A 751 -25.98 46.64 43.36
C ARG A 751 -26.66 47.02 44.68
N GLU A 752 -26.88 46.03 45.55
CA GLU A 752 -27.52 46.21 46.86
C GLU A 752 -26.61 45.64 47.96
N LEU A 753 -26.41 46.41 49.05
CA LEU A 753 -25.67 45.96 50.23
C LEU A 753 -26.60 45.07 51.07
N VAL A 754 -26.38 43.76 51.02
CA VAL A 754 -27.27 42.77 51.65
C VAL A 754 -26.82 42.39 53.06
N TRP A 755 -25.54 42.56 53.39
CA TRP A 755 -24.98 42.25 54.71
C TRP A 755 -23.74 43.11 54.99
N ALA A 756 -23.53 43.48 56.25
CA ALA A 756 -22.32 44.16 56.70
C ALA A 756 -21.98 43.86 58.17
N ARG A 757 -20.70 43.90 58.53
CA ARG A 757 -20.18 43.95 59.92
C ARG A 757 -19.02 44.94 60.01
N LYS A 758 -18.84 45.56 61.18
CA LYS A 758 -17.75 46.52 61.43
C LYS A 758 -17.20 46.37 62.85
N GLY A 759 -15.87 46.46 63.00
CA GLY A 759 -15.16 46.30 64.27
C GLY A 759 -14.97 44.84 64.68
N ASP A 760 -14.27 44.63 65.80
CA ASP A 760 -14.05 43.31 66.40
C ASP A 760 -15.35 42.51 66.60
N GLN A 761 -15.39 41.29 66.07
CA GLN A 761 -16.47 40.31 66.25
C GLN A 761 -16.03 39.12 67.14
N GLY A 762 -14.78 39.11 67.61
CA GLY A 762 -14.17 38.05 68.42
C GLY A 762 -13.34 37.06 67.61
N SER A 763 -12.39 36.40 68.28
CA SER A 763 -11.33 35.57 67.68
C SER A 763 -11.79 34.19 67.15
N ALA A 764 -13.06 34.01 66.82
CA ALA A 764 -13.62 32.74 66.39
C ALA A 764 -14.46 32.92 65.12
N TRP A 765 -14.31 31.99 64.17
CA TRP A 765 -15.11 31.93 62.94
C TRP A 765 -16.61 32.04 63.24
N GLN A 766 -17.29 32.95 62.54
CA GLN A 766 -18.73 33.20 62.63
C GLN A 766 -19.42 32.81 61.32
N GLU A 767 -20.64 32.28 61.39
CA GLU A 767 -21.47 31.99 60.22
C GLU A 767 -22.29 33.24 59.81
N ALA A 768 -22.45 33.46 58.51
CA ALA A 768 -23.36 34.44 57.93
C ALA A 768 -24.22 33.79 56.85
N GLN A 769 -25.54 34.04 56.93
CA GLN A 769 -26.55 33.59 55.97
C GLN A 769 -27.31 34.80 55.42
N VAL A 770 -27.47 34.86 54.09
CA VAL A 770 -28.00 36.04 53.38
C VAL A 770 -28.89 35.62 52.20
N SER A 771 -30.18 35.97 52.26
CA SER A 771 -31.10 35.78 51.13
C SER A 771 -31.09 36.98 50.19
N PHE A 772 -31.30 36.73 48.90
CA PHE A 772 -31.34 37.76 47.85
C PHE A 772 -32.42 37.44 46.79
N PRO A 773 -32.70 38.32 45.80
CA PRO A 773 -33.79 38.11 44.86
C PRO A 773 -33.65 36.82 44.03
N THR A 774 -34.78 36.30 43.55
CA THR A 774 -34.89 35.02 42.82
C THR A 774 -34.92 35.17 41.30
N GLU A 775 -34.87 36.40 40.78
CA GLU A 775 -35.03 36.71 39.36
C GLU A 775 -33.88 37.59 38.85
N GLY A 776 -33.18 37.09 37.82
CA GLY A 776 -32.08 37.77 37.16
C GLY A 776 -30.75 37.05 37.30
N TYR A 777 -29.73 37.66 36.72
CA TYR A 777 -28.34 37.24 36.89
C TYR A 777 -27.73 37.99 38.07
N HIS A 778 -26.94 37.31 38.89
CA HIS A 778 -26.37 37.85 40.12
C HIS A 778 -24.85 37.67 40.18
N LYS A 779 -24.14 38.62 40.79
CA LYS A 779 -22.78 38.46 41.32
C LYS A 779 -22.79 38.72 42.83
N VAL A 780 -22.07 37.90 43.59
CA VAL A 780 -21.74 38.14 45.00
C VAL A 780 -20.43 38.91 45.05
N ILE A 781 -20.37 39.98 45.86
CA ILE A 781 -19.16 40.80 46.03
C ILE A 781 -18.86 40.91 47.53
N PHE A 782 -17.73 40.36 47.96
CA PHE A 782 -17.17 40.59 49.30
C PHE A 782 -16.24 41.80 49.23
N GLU A 783 -16.50 42.82 50.04
CA GLU A 783 -15.74 44.07 50.07
C GLU A 783 -15.23 44.30 51.50
N ALA A 784 -13.91 44.37 51.69
CA ALA A 784 -13.27 44.56 52.99
C ALA A 784 -12.42 45.84 53.01
N PHE A 785 -12.34 46.49 54.17
CA PHE A 785 -11.63 47.75 54.39
C PHE A 785 -10.48 47.60 55.40
N VAL A 786 -9.32 48.17 55.09
CA VAL A 786 -8.21 48.33 56.03
C VAL A 786 -8.54 49.41 57.06
N GLY A 787 -8.37 49.11 58.34
CA GLY A 787 -8.67 50.04 59.44
C GLY A 787 -7.50 50.94 59.85
N ASP A 788 -7.66 51.65 60.97
CA ASP A 788 -6.71 52.66 61.49
C ASP A 788 -5.31 52.12 61.87
N SER A 789 -5.08 50.80 61.80
CA SER A 789 -3.82 50.12 62.15
C SER A 789 -3.79 48.69 61.58
N HIS A 790 -2.61 48.08 61.53
CA HIS A 790 -2.37 46.68 61.13
C HIS A 790 -2.86 45.63 62.15
N THR A 791 -3.67 46.05 63.12
CA THR A 791 -4.09 45.28 64.29
C THR A 791 -5.55 44.83 64.16
N GLY A 792 -5.95 44.36 62.98
CA GLY A 792 -7.30 43.85 62.73
C GLY A 792 -7.55 43.39 61.30
N ASP A 793 -7.16 42.15 61.00
CA ASP A 793 -7.40 41.53 59.70
C ASP A 793 -8.85 41.02 59.57
N ILE A 794 -9.32 40.86 58.33
CA ILE A 794 -10.65 40.35 57.98
C ILE A 794 -10.46 39.15 57.04
N ALA A 795 -11.12 38.02 57.35
CA ALA A 795 -11.08 36.80 56.56
C ALA A 795 -12.47 36.23 56.27
N ILE A 796 -12.59 35.48 55.18
CA ILE A 796 -13.77 34.71 54.76
C ILE A 796 -13.38 33.28 54.37
N ASP A 797 -14.33 32.35 54.54
CA ASP A 797 -14.13 30.93 54.28
C ASP A 797 -15.47 30.20 54.03
N ALA A 798 -15.40 28.97 53.50
CA ALA A 798 -16.51 28.03 53.32
C ALA A 798 -17.79 28.69 52.75
N VAL A 799 -17.63 29.33 51.60
CA VAL A 799 -18.68 30.06 50.88
C VAL A 799 -19.48 29.09 50.02
N ARG A 800 -20.82 29.15 50.08
CA ARG A 800 -21.71 28.28 49.29
C ARG A 800 -23.10 28.88 49.07
N LEU A 801 -23.78 28.41 48.02
CA LEU A 801 -25.16 28.77 47.70
C LEU A 801 -26.12 27.63 48.08
N ILE A 802 -27.00 27.88 49.05
CA ILE A 802 -28.07 26.96 49.45
C ILE A 802 -29.35 27.38 48.72
N GLN A 803 -29.83 26.52 47.81
CA GLN A 803 -31.09 26.72 47.08
C GLN A 803 -32.27 26.12 47.88
N GLN A 804 -33.26 26.96 48.20
CA GLN A 804 -34.42 26.59 49.01
C GLN A 804 -35.74 26.70 48.24
N ALA A 805 -36.74 25.91 48.66
CA ALA A 805 -38.09 26.06 48.16
C ALA A 805 -38.73 27.33 48.75
N CYS A 806 -39.13 28.27 47.89
CA CYS A 806 -39.75 29.53 48.31
C CYS A 806 -41.05 29.29 49.10
N ALA A 807 -41.19 29.97 50.24
CA ALA A 807 -42.36 29.85 51.11
C ALA A 807 -43.53 30.71 50.62
N GLU A 808 -44.69 30.07 50.37
CA GLU A 808 -45.96 30.74 50.08
C GLU A 808 -46.40 31.63 51.27
N PRO A 809 -46.85 32.89 51.05
CA PRO A 809 -47.10 33.84 52.11
C PRO A 809 -48.39 33.53 52.90
N THR A 810 -48.24 32.96 54.09
CA THR A 810 -49.35 32.70 55.01
C THR A 810 -49.92 33.99 55.61
N THR A 811 -51.24 34.17 55.49
CA THR A 811 -52.00 35.20 56.24
C THR A 811 -52.83 34.52 57.33
N ASP A 812 -52.75 35.01 58.58
CA ASP A 812 -53.42 34.42 59.74
C ASP A 812 -54.05 35.49 60.63
N HIS A 813 -55.39 35.46 60.75
CA HIS A 813 -56.18 35.60 62.00
C HIS A 813 -57.70 35.79 61.70
N PRO A 814 -58.63 35.50 62.64
CA PRO A 814 -58.51 34.67 63.86
C PRO A 814 -59.67 33.65 64.09
N THR A 815 -59.35 32.61 64.87
CA THR A 815 -60.17 31.59 65.58
C THR A 815 -61.72 31.71 65.71
N THR A 816 -62.39 30.56 65.57
CA THR A 816 -63.37 30.02 66.55
C THR A 816 -63.28 28.47 66.59
N ALA A 817 -63.78 27.80 67.64
CA ALA A 817 -63.31 26.44 68.01
C ALA A 817 -64.40 25.36 68.23
N GLU A 818 -64.01 24.11 67.90
CA GLU A 818 -64.50 22.80 68.42
C GLU A 818 -65.97 22.35 68.17
N PRO A 819 -66.33 21.03 68.31
CA PRO A 819 -65.58 19.94 68.97
C PRO A 819 -65.40 18.59 68.19
N ASN A 820 -64.55 17.74 68.79
CA ASN A 820 -64.29 16.29 68.54
C ASN A 820 -65.49 15.38 68.99
N PRO A 821 -65.47 14.00 68.98
CA PRO A 821 -64.55 12.99 68.38
C PRO A 821 -65.21 11.73 67.71
N THR A 822 -64.42 10.79 67.14
CA THR A 822 -64.35 9.30 67.45
C THR A 822 -63.90 8.32 66.32
N PHE A 823 -62.74 7.66 66.53
CA PHE A 823 -62.37 6.21 66.35
C PHE A 823 -62.51 5.40 64.99
N PRO A 824 -61.83 4.20 64.84
CA PRO A 824 -61.43 3.53 63.57
C PRO A 824 -61.83 2.00 63.56
N PRO A 825 -61.01 0.94 63.24
CA PRO A 825 -59.91 0.65 62.26
C PRO A 825 -60.06 -0.70 61.45
N THR A 826 -59.09 -1.06 60.57
CA THR A 826 -58.46 -2.41 60.26
C THR A 826 -57.54 -2.27 59.01
N GLU A 827 -56.30 -2.79 58.85
CA GLU A 827 -55.69 -4.15 58.86
C GLU A 827 -55.94 -5.02 57.58
N SER A 828 -55.01 -5.83 57.01
CA SER A 828 -53.62 -6.27 57.37
C SER A 828 -52.79 -6.82 56.16
N THR A 829 -51.55 -7.31 56.40
CA THR A 829 -50.51 -7.88 55.46
C THR A 829 -50.58 -9.44 55.37
N PRO A 830 -49.59 -10.32 54.99
CA PRO A 830 -48.19 -10.18 54.45
C PRO A 830 -47.68 -11.26 53.40
N SER A 831 -46.35 -11.25 53.14
CA SER A 831 -45.37 -12.39 52.99
C SER A 831 -45.07 -13.20 51.69
N VAL A 832 -43.83 -13.04 51.19
CA VAL A 832 -42.69 -14.00 50.92
C VAL A 832 -42.95 -15.51 50.62
N THR A 833 -42.22 -16.15 49.66
CA THR A 833 -41.23 -17.28 49.83
C THR A 833 -40.83 -18.02 48.51
N THR A 834 -39.66 -18.66 48.52
CA THR A 834 -38.78 -19.25 47.46
C THR A 834 -39.20 -20.54 46.71
N GLN A 835 -38.45 -20.86 45.63
CA GLN A 835 -37.70 -22.13 45.36
C GLN A 835 -38.08 -23.10 44.18
N THR A 836 -37.10 -23.30 43.28
CA THR A 836 -36.61 -24.55 42.62
C THR A 836 -37.48 -25.51 41.77
N ALA A 837 -37.09 -25.58 40.48
CA ALA A 837 -36.40 -26.72 39.82
C ALA A 837 -37.13 -27.80 38.96
N THR A 838 -36.37 -28.22 37.94
CA THR A 838 -36.25 -29.56 37.27
C THR A 838 -37.22 -30.06 36.19
N ASN A 839 -36.57 -30.53 35.10
CA ASN A 839 -36.82 -31.77 34.33
C ASN A 839 -37.81 -31.84 33.14
N SER A 840 -37.24 -31.57 31.95
CA SER A 840 -37.04 -32.53 30.84
C SER A 840 -38.22 -33.23 30.13
N GLY A 841 -38.28 -33.04 28.80
CA GLY A 841 -37.97 -34.12 27.87
C GLY A 841 -39.00 -34.50 26.79
N MET A 842 -38.48 -34.86 25.60
CA MET A 842 -39.15 -35.58 24.48
C MET A 842 -40.24 -34.80 23.69
N ALA A 843 -40.46 -35.01 22.38
CA ALA A 843 -39.66 -35.65 21.32
C ALA A 843 -40.16 -35.22 19.91
N ASN A 844 -39.47 -35.63 18.85
CA ASN A 844 -39.74 -35.34 17.43
C ASN A 844 -41.13 -35.81 16.92
N VAL A 845 -41.63 -35.22 15.82
CA VAL A 845 -41.97 -35.94 14.56
C VAL A 845 -42.25 -34.98 13.37
N THR A 846 -41.98 -35.50 12.16
CA THR A 846 -42.01 -34.91 10.79
C THR A 846 -43.42 -34.70 10.18
N THR A 847 -43.58 -33.85 9.12
CA THR A 847 -44.09 -34.23 7.75
C THR A 847 -44.37 -33.06 6.74
N THR A 848 -43.63 -33.03 5.62
CA THR A 848 -44.01 -32.85 4.17
C THR A 848 -45.14 -31.93 3.61
N ALA A 849 -44.75 -31.05 2.63
CA ALA A 849 -45.28 -30.86 1.23
C ALA A 849 -46.77 -30.40 0.97
N PRO A 850 -47.24 -30.02 -0.27
CA PRO A 850 -46.65 -30.11 -1.64
C PRO A 850 -46.86 -28.89 -2.64
N THR A 851 -46.85 -29.18 -3.96
CA THR A 851 -46.70 -28.41 -5.25
C THR A 851 -47.98 -27.68 -5.80
N THR A 852 -48.12 -27.01 -7.00
CA THR A 852 -47.75 -27.30 -8.44
C THR A 852 -47.95 -26.13 -9.50
N THR A 853 -47.10 -26.05 -10.57
CA THR A 853 -47.36 -25.77 -12.06
C THR A 853 -48.14 -24.52 -12.60
N ALA A 854 -48.18 -24.08 -13.90
CA ALA A 854 -47.38 -24.10 -15.18
C ALA A 854 -48.27 -23.50 -16.36
N ALA A 855 -47.92 -23.25 -17.66
CA ALA A 855 -46.75 -22.69 -18.41
C ALA A 855 -47.07 -22.50 -19.96
N HIS A 856 -46.31 -21.67 -20.71
CA HIS A 856 -46.21 -21.55 -22.22
C HIS A 856 -47.42 -21.01 -23.06
N PRO A 857 -47.40 -20.75 -24.42
CA PRO A 857 -46.45 -21.17 -25.53
C PRO A 857 -46.09 -20.20 -26.73
N THR A 858 -45.04 -20.54 -27.52
CA THR A 858 -44.79 -20.38 -29.03
C THR A 858 -44.82 -19.01 -29.81
N VAL A 859 -44.27 -18.81 -31.06
CA VAL A 859 -43.02 -19.24 -31.78
C VAL A 859 -42.83 -18.61 -33.24
N SER A 860 -41.57 -18.35 -33.68
CA SER A 860 -40.99 -18.35 -35.08
C SER A 860 -41.11 -17.24 -36.19
N VAL A 861 -40.05 -17.18 -37.04
CA VAL A 861 -39.86 -16.75 -38.48
C VAL A 861 -39.20 -15.37 -38.82
N GLU A 862 -38.28 -15.36 -39.82
CA GLU A 862 -37.50 -14.25 -40.44
C GLU A 862 -38.14 -13.73 -41.78
N PRO A 863 -37.48 -13.05 -42.79
CA PRO A 863 -36.21 -12.29 -42.87
C PRO A 863 -36.27 -10.92 -43.65
N GLY A 864 -35.15 -10.16 -43.72
CA GLY A 864 -34.71 -9.51 -44.99
C GLY A 864 -34.47 -7.98 -45.13
N THR A 865 -33.51 -7.64 -46.02
CA THR A 865 -33.34 -6.43 -46.89
C THR A 865 -32.83 -5.04 -46.38
N THR A 866 -31.52 -4.82 -46.55
CA THR A 866 -30.82 -3.84 -47.46
C THR A 866 -31.34 -2.40 -47.73
N LEU A 867 -30.47 -1.38 -47.49
CA LEU A 867 -30.12 -0.22 -48.39
C LEU A 867 -29.09 0.70 -47.67
N MET A 868 -27.83 0.93 -48.08
CA MET A 868 -27.20 1.58 -49.26
C MET A 868 -27.29 3.13 -49.35
N THR A 869 -26.13 3.82 -49.26
CA THR A 869 -25.74 5.15 -49.84
C THR A 869 -24.26 5.44 -49.45
N THR A 870 -23.23 5.45 -50.33
CA THR A 870 -22.74 6.51 -51.29
C THR A 870 -22.13 7.77 -50.61
N VAL A 871 -21.00 8.40 -51.03
CA VAL A 871 -20.04 8.15 -52.13
C VAL A 871 -18.74 9.00 -51.97
N ASP A 872 -17.56 8.40 -52.19
CA ASP A 872 -16.38 8.82 -53.02
C ASP A 872 -15.69 10.25 -52.85
N PRO A 873 -14.56 10.61 -53.53
CA PRO A 873 -13.21 10.54 -52.92
C PRO A 873 -12.26 11.76 -53.19
N THR A 874 -10.93 11.52 -53.28
CA THR A 874 -9.78 12.42 -53.65
C THR A 874 -9.20 13.29 -52.52
N THR A 875 -7.93 13.74 -52.49
CA THR A 875 -6.89 13.95 -53.55
C THR A 875 -5.44 13.55 -53.15
N ILE A 876 -4.59 13.44 -54.18
CA ILE A 876 -3.14 13.15 -54.23
C ILE A 876 -2.28 14.44 -54.17
N THR A 877 -1.07 14.38 -53.59
CA THR A 877 0.17 15.18 -53.95
C THR A 877 1.41 14.55 -53.24
N THR A 878 2.40 13.95 -53.93
CA THR A 878 3.69 14.53 -54.45
C THR A 878 4.60 15.15 -53.37
N ASP A 879 5.81 14.66 -53.03
CA ASP A 879 7.00 14.46 -53.89
C ASP A 879 8.14 13.57 -53.25
N GLN A 880 9.31 13.49 -53.92
CA GLN A 880 10.46 12.56 -53.73
C GLN A 880 11.79 13.36 -53.45
N PRO A 881 13.06 12.86 -53.49
CA PRO A 881 13.66 11.48 -53.47
C PRO A 881 15.02 11.32 -52.68
N LEU A 882 15.66 10.10 -52.75
CA LEU A 882 17.11 9.76 -52.50
C LEU A 882 17.65 9.85 -51.03
N THR A 883 18.58 9.06 -50.47
CA THR A 883 19.36 7.80 -50.76
C THR A 883 19.70 7.13 -49.39
N THR A 884 20.12 5.87 -49.17
CA THR A 884 21.09 4.95 -49.84
C THR A 884 20.76 3.46 -49.59
N LEU A 885 21.42 2.55 -50.34
CA LEU A 885 21.37 1.07 -50.25
C LEU A 885 22.58 0.50 -49.44
N PRO A 886 22.69 -0.81 -49.11
CA PRO A 886 21.82 -1.94 -49.50
C PRO A 886 21.37 -2.90 -48.36
N ALA A 887 20.27 -3.61 -48.62
CA ALA A 887 20.03 -4.97 -48.12
C ALA A 887 19.37 -5.77 -49.24
N THR A 888 20.11 -6.66 -49.92
CA THR A 888 19.60 -7.42 -51.07
C THR A 888 18.85 -8.66 -50.63
N LEU A 889 17.58 -8.47 -50.23
CA LEU A 889 16.60 -9.54 -50.36
C LEU A 889 16.42 -9.82 -51.85
N VAL A 890 16.90 -10.99 -52.30
CA VAL A 890 16.58 -11.52 -53.63
C VAL A 890 15.15 -12.06 -53.56
N PRO A 891 14.21 -11.58 -54.39
CA PRO A 891 12.91 -12.24 -54.52
C PRO A 891 13.13 -13.63 -55.13
N LEU A 892 12.69 -14.68 -54.45
CA LEU A 892 12.64 -16.03 -55.00
C LEU A 892 11.45 -16.15 -55.97
N THR A 893 11.58 -15.48 -57.12
CA THR A 893 10.65 -15.54 -58.26
C THR A 893 11.20 -16.41 -59.41
N ASP A 894 12.07 -17.36 -59.07
CA ASP A 894 12.40 -18.50 -59.92
C ASP A 894 12.36 -19.74 -59.00
N CYS A 895 11.32 -20.54 -59.20
CA CYS A 895 10.91 -21.62 -58.30
C CYS A 895 11.11 -22.98 -58.99
N ARG A 896 12.20 -23.09 -59.76
CA ARG A 896 12.55 -24.25 -60.58
C ARG A 896 13.43 -25.24 -59.79
N VAL A 897 12.81 -26.32 -59.35
CA VAL A 897 13.43 -27.41 -58.59
C VAL A 897 13.67 -28.60 -59.53
N ASP A 898 14.85 -28.69 -60.13
CA ASP A 898 15.30 -29.92 -60.81
C ASP A 898 15.82 -30.91 -59.75
N GLN A 899 15.10 -32.02 -59.57
CA GLN A 899 15.31 -33.01 -58.50
C GLN A 899 15.74 -34.37 -59.08
N TYR A 900 16.62 -35.06 -58.37
CA TYR A 900 17.14 -36.37 -58.78
C TYR A 900 17.04 -37.39 -57.66
N VAL A 901 16.16 -38.39 -57.83
CA VAL A 901 15.96 -39.46 -56.86
C VAL A 901 16.71 -40.70 -57.31
N THR A 902 17.78 -41.05 -56.60
CA THR A 902 18.60 -42.26 -56.83
C THR A 902 17.77 -43.54 -56.75
N GLY A 903 18.19 -44.60 -57.44
CA GLY A 903 17.51 -45.90 -57.46
C GLY A 903 17.20 -46.46 -56.07
N GLY A 904 15.90 -46.62 -55.75
CA GLY A 904 15.43 -47.07 -54.43
C GLY A 904 15.28 -45.96 -53.37
N GLY A 905 15.60 -44.72 -53.71
CA GLY A 905 15.43 -43.54 -52.85
C GLY A 905 13.96 -43.14 -52.66
N ILE A 906 13.72 -42.45 -51.55
CA ILE A 906 12.44 -41.86 -51.16
C ILE A 906 12.69 -40.38 -50.87
N ASP A 907 11.79 -39.51 -51.32
CA ASP A 907 11.91 -38.06 -51.21
C ASP A 907 10.53 -37.42 -51.00
N ILE A 908 10.45 -36.16 -50.54
CA ILE A 908 9.19 -35.43 -50.36
C ILE A 908 9.33 -34.02 -50.95
N ILE A 909 8.40 -33.65 -51.82
CA ILE A 909 8.22 -32.27 -52.27
C ILE A 909 6.95 -31.67 -51.69
N SER A 910 7.00 -30.38 -51.40
CA SER A 910 5.86 -29.60 -50.93
C SER A 910 5.87 -28.21 -51.57
N SER A 911 4.71 -27.55 -51.62
CA SER A 911 4.63 -26.14 -51.99
C SER A 911 5.45 -25.25 -51.02
N PRO A 912 5.89 -24.05 -51.43
CA PRO A 912 6.62 -23.15 -50.54
C PRO A 912 5.76 -22.83 -49.30
N ASN A 913 6.43 -22.64 -48.16
CA ASN A 913 5.85 -22.47 -46.81
C ASN A 913 5.10 -23.66 -46.19
N TYR A 914 4.77 -24.74 -46.92
CA TYR A 914 3.97 -25.87 -46.40
C TYR A 914 4.46 -26.37 -45.02
N PRO A 915 3.57 -26.58 -44.03
CA PRO A 915 2.10 -26.56 -44.11
C PRO A 915 1.45 -25.17 -43.92
N GLU A 916 2.24 -24.11 -43.76
CA GLU A 916 1.73 -22.73 -43.73
C GLU A 916 1.33 -22.26 -45.14
N LEU A 917 0.57 -21.16 -45.20
CA LEU A 917 0.04 -20.62 -46.46
C LEU A 917 1.16 -20.30 -47.46
N TYR A 918 1.01 -20.81 -48.69
CA TYR A 918 1.97 -20.56 -49.77
C TYR A 918 1.91 -19.09 -50.26
N PRO A 919 3.02 -18.54 -50.79
CA PRO A 919 3.03 -17.20 -51.37
C PRO A 919 2.11 -17.05 -52.61
N PRO A 920 1.52 -15.86 -52.84
CA PRO A 920 0.79 -15.53 -54.07
C PRO A 920 1.75 -15.20 -55.24
N ASN A 921 1.26 -15.33 -56.48
CA ASN A 921 1.97 -15.06 -57.74
C ASN A 921 3.19 -15.98 -58.01
N LEU A 922 3.09 -17.27 -57.71
CA LEU A 922 4.12 -18.28 -57.98
C LEU A 922 4.03 -18.87 -59.40
N ASP A 923 5.19 -19.26 -59.93
CA ASP A 923 5.36 -20.15 -61.09
C ASP A 923 6.48 -21.14 -60.70
N CYS A 924 6.10 -22.31 -60.19
CA CYS A 924 6.98 -23.29 -59.55
C CYS A 924 6.99 -24.62 -60.30
N TRP A 925 8.17 -25.07 -60.73
CA TRP A 925 8.36 -26.29 -61.52
C TRP A 925 9.24 -27.28 -60.76
N TYR A 926 8.65 -28.41 -60.35
CA TYR A 926 9.34 -29.51 -59.69
C TYR A 926 9.59 -30.60 -60.73
N VAL A 927 10.80 -30.69 -61.26
CA VAL A 927 11.18 -31.62 -62.34
C VAL A 927 11.99 -32.76 -61.76
N ILE A 928 11.35 -33.91 -61.58
CA ILE A 928 11.88 -35.08 -60.90
C ILE A 928 12.45 -36.07 -61.94
N THR A 929 13.64 -36.61 -61.66
CA THR A 929 14.31 -37.60 -62.51
C THR A 929 14.91 -38.75 -61.69
N THR A 930 15.18 -39.91 -62.31
CA THR A 930 15.73 -41.09 -61.60
C THR A 930 16.72 -41.90 -62.45
N ASP A 931 17.34 -42.92 -61.84
CA ASP A 931 18.30 -43.83 -62.46
C ASP A 931 17.70 -44.63 -63.65
N PRO A 932 18.45 -44.84 -64.75
CA PRO A 932 18.00 -45.68 -65.86
C PRO A 932 17.67 -47.12 -65.41
N GLY A 933 16.41 -47.53 -65.58
CA GLY A 933 15.90 -48.83 -65.11
C GLY A 933 15.10 -48.77 -63.80
N TYR A 934 14.93 -47.57 -63.23
CA TYR A 934 13.95 -47.28 -62.19
C TYR A 934 12.84 -46.40 -62.76
N SER A 935 11.64 -46.49 -62.19
CA SER A 935 10.49 -45.63 -62.48
C SER A 935 10.10 -44.80 -61.25
N LEU A 936 9.48 -43.65 -61.50
CA LEU A 936 9.03 -42.74 -60.45
C LEU A 936 7.59 -43.02 -60.08
N GLN A 937 7.31 -43.14 -58.77
CA GLN A 937 5.98 -43.07 -58.20
C GLN A 937 5.87 -41.78 -57.37
N VAL A 938 4.85 -40.96 -57.64
CA VAL A 938 4.59 -39.71 -56.91
C VAL A 938 3.22 -39.80 -56.28
N ASN A 939 3.17 -39.90 -54.96
CA ASN A 939 1.97 -40.09 -54.15
C ASN A 939 1.63 -38.78 -53.42
N ILE A 940 0.48 -38.18 -53.73
CA ILE A 940 -0.01 -36.97 -53.06
C ILE A 940 -0.37 -37.32 -51.62
N LEU A 941 0.32 -36.74 -50.65
CA LEU A 941 0.03 -36.90 -49.22
C LEU A 941 -1.10 -35.94 -48.80
N ASN A 942 -0.95 -34.66 -49.15
CA ASN A 942 -1.87 -33.58 -48.81
C ASN A 942 -2.00 -32.64 -50.01
N PHE A 943 -3.20 -32.09 -50.23
CA PHE A 943 -3.46 -31.12 -51.29
C PHE A 943 -4.66 -30.23 -50.94
N ASP A 944 -4.41 -28.93 -50.82
CA ASP A 944 -5.40 -27.88 -50.59
C ASP A 944 -4.87 -26.57 -51.21
N LEU A 945 -5.28 -26.27 -52.45
CA LEU A 945 -5.05 -24.99 -53.10
C LEU A 945 -6.33 -24.15 -53.06
N ALA A 946 -6.22 -22.84 -52.99
CA ALA A 946 -7.38 -21.97 -52.99
C ALA A 946 -8.20 -22.11 -54.30
N ASP A 947 -9.52 -21.97 -54.17
CA ASP A 947 -10.45 -22.11 -55.29
C ASP A 947 -10.94 -20.74 -55.79
N SER A 948 -11.30 -20.67 -57.07
CA SER A 948 -11.77 -19.44 -57.71
C SER A 948 -13.22 -19.16 -57.29
N PRO A 949 -13.60 -17.91 -56.90
CA PRO A 949 -14.92 -17.60 -56.33
C PRO A 949 -16.18 -17.85 -57.22
N ASN A 950 -16.06 -18.50 -58.38
CA ASN A 950 -17.12 -18.66 -59.36
C ASN A 950 -17.33 -20.09 -59.90
N ASP A 951 -16.47 -21.08 -59.61
CA ASP A 951 -16.62 -22.44 -60.16
C ASP A 951 -17.09 -23.47 -59.10
N ASN A 952 -18.40 -23.49 -58.84
CA ASN A 952 -19.03 -24.41 -57.88
C ASN A 952 -19.08 -25.89 -58.35
N ASN A 953 -18.11 -26.35 -59.16
CA ASN A 953 -18.07 -27.69 -59.72
C ASN A 953 -16.62 -28.20 -59.84
N VAL A 954 -16.12 -28.79 -58.74
CA VAL A 954 -14.77 -29.37 -58.62
C VAL A 954 -14.60 -30.61 -59.52
N THR A 955 -14.48 -30.38 -60.82
CA THR A 955 -14.14 -31.42 -61.81
C THR A 955 -13.12 -30.90 -62.83
N SER A 956 -11.90 -31.39 -62.69
CA SER A 956 -11.09 -31.82 -63.85
C SER A 956 -10.98 -30.82 -65.03
N GLY A 957 -10.41 -29.64 -64.78
CA GLY A 957 -10.01 -28.69 -65.86
C GLY A 957 -10.56 -27.26 -65.79
N GLY A 958 -11.37 -26.90 -64.79
CA GLY A 958 -11.91 -25.54 -64.61
C GLY A 958 -10.96 -24.53 -63.94
N CYS A 959 -9.88 -25.01 -63.31
CA CYS A 959 -9.01 -24.19 -62.45
C CYS A 959 -8.40 -22.98 -63.18
N THR A 960 -8.79 -21.78 -62.74
CA THR A 960 -8.43 -20.48 -63.32
C THR A 960 -7.79 -19.49 -62.33
N GLY A 961 -7.85 -19.77 -61.03
CA GLY A 961 -7.00 -19.13 -60.02
C GLY A 961 -5.74 -19.96 -59.79
N ASP A 962 -5.47 -20.36 -58.55
CA ASP A 962 -4.37 -21.29 -58.21
C ASP A 962 -4.58 -22.69 -58.80
N TYR A 963 -3.50 -23.33 -59.27
CA TYR A 963 -3.55 -24.72 -59.75
C TYR A 963 -2.21 -25.46 -59.73
N LEU A 964 -2.33 -26.79 -59.71
CA LEU A 964 -1.25 -27.75 -59.95
C LEU A 964 -1.49 -28.51 -61.27
N GLU A 965 -0.51 -28.53 -62.16
CA GLU A 965 -0.43 -29.37 -63.36
C GLU A 965 0.53 -30.55 -63.15
N VAL A 966 0.24 -31.68 -63.80
CA VAL A 966 1.04 -32.92 -63.73
C VAL A 966 1.50 -33.33 -65.13
N HIS A 967 2.80 -33.52 -65.30
CA HIS A 967 3.44 -33.90 -66.55
C HIS A 967 4.22 -35.21 -66.38
N ALA A 968 3.77 -36.26 -67.08
CA ALA A 968 4.38 -37.59 -67.03
C ALA A 968 4.34 -38.23 -68.44
N PRO A 969 5.47 -38.36 -69.15
CA PRO A 969 6.82 -37.86 -68.82
C PRO A 969 6.98 -36.35 -69.04
N LEU A 970 8.17 -35.81 -68.75
CA LEU A 970 8.51 -34.40 -68.95
C LEU A 970 8.32 -33.97 -70.42
N GLY A 971 7.59 -32.87 -70.63
CA GLY A 971 7.26 -32.35 -71.97
C GLY A 971 6.02 -32.98 -72.62
N ALA A 972 5.36 -33.93 -71.96
CA ALA A 972 3.98 -34.28 -72.31
C ALA A 972 3.03 -33.10 -71.99
N PRO A 973 1.93 -32.92 -72.77
CA PRO A 973 0.88 -31.98 -72.38
C PRO A 973 0.29 -32.41 -71.02
N PRO A 974 -0.05 -31.47 -70.12
CA PRO A 974 -0.55 -31.80 -68.80
C PRO A 974 -1.88 -32.55 -68.92
N SER A 975 -2.08 -33.58 -68.11
CA SER A 975 -3.32 -34.36 -68.11
C SER A 975 -4.51 -33.56 -67.58
N GLN A 976 -4.25 -32.64 -66.66
CA GLN A 976 -5.25 -31.90 -65.90
C GLN A 976 -4.63 -30.69 -65.19
N ARG A 977 -5.49 -29.75 -64.79
CA ARG A 977 -5.25 -28.83 -63.67
C ARG A 977 -6.04 -29.29 -62.45
N TYR A 978 -5.42 -29.21 -61.28
CA TYR A 978 -6.02 -29.51 -59.98
C TYR A 978 -5.98 -28.25 -59.09
N CYS A 979 -7.06 -28.00 -58.35
CA CYS A 979 -7.26 -26.85 -57.45
C CYS A 979 -8.25 -27.25 -56.35
N GLY A 980 -8.49 -26.40 -55.34
CA GLY A 980 -9.29 -26.79 -54.18
C GLY A 980 -8.68 -28.01 -53.47
N GLN A 981 -9.54 -28.92 -53.02
CA GLN A 981 -9.18 -30.24 -52.50
C GLN A 981 -9.37 -31.36 -53.57
N ALA A 982 -9.16 -31.06 -54.86
CA ALA A 982 -9.47 -31.98 -55.97
C ALA A 982 -8.57 -33.24 -56.06
N LEU A 983 -7.46 -33.30 -55.32
CA LEU A 983 -6.59 -34.48 -55.22
C LEU A 983 -6.71 -35.09 -53.83
N SER A 984 -7.28 -36.29 -53.74
CA SER A 984 -7.35 -37.02 -52.47
C SER A 984 -5.96 -37.51 -52.02
N PRO A 985 -5.66 -37.50 -50.71
CA PRO A 985 -4.52 -38.22 -50.13
C PRO A 985 -4.42 -39.67 -50.65
N GLY A 986 -3.19 -40.09 -50.96
CA GLY A 986 -2.88 -41.40 -51.56
C GLY A 986 -2.98 -41.45 -53.09
N THR A 987 -3.40 -40.37 -53.77
CA THR A 987 -3.43 -40.33 -55.25
C THR A 987 -2.02 -40.50 -55.80
N THR A 988 -1.78 -41.58 -56.57
CA THR A 988 -0.45 -41.93 -57.07
C THR A 988 -0.36 -41.77 -58.58
N PHE A 989 0.60 -40.97 -59.03
CA PHE A 989 1.01 -40.86 -60.43
C PHE A 989 2.31 -41.64 -60.66
N THR A 990 2.53 -42.11 -61.88
CA THR A 990 3.73 -42.90 -62.23
C THR A 990 4.33 -42.46 -63.56
N SER A 991 5.66 -42.43 -63.67
CA SER A 991 6.34 -42.20 -64.96
C SER A 991 7.65 -42.95 -65.10
N ASP A 992 8.19 -42.95 -66.32
CA ASP A 992 9.22 -43.88 -66.78
C ASP A 992 10.61 -43.61 -66.20
N SER A 993 10.99 -42.34 -66.14
CA SER A 993 12.32 -41.84 -65.81
C SER A 993 12.33 -40.33 -65.49
N THR A 994 11.32 -39.60 -65.97
CA THR A 994 11.13 -38.16 -65.76
C THR A 994 9.68 -37.84 -65.39
N PHE A 995 9.48 -36.89 -64.49
CA PHE A 995 8.16 -36.45 -64.03
C PHE A 995 8.23 -34.94 -63.75
N ALA A 996 7.13 -34.20 -63.88
CA ALA A 996 7.09 -32.84 -63.34
C ALA A 996 5.73 -32.45 -62.74
N LEU A 997 5.79 -31.65 -61.68
CA LEU A 997 4.67 -30.84 -61.19
C LEU A 997 4.91 -29.37 -61.55
N HIS A 998 3.84 -28.66 -61.88
CA HIS A 998 3.84 -27.23 -62.12
C HIS A 998 2.76 -26.58 -61.25
N LEU A 999 3.17 -25.85 -60.22
CA LEU A 999 2.29 -25.06 -59.35
C LEU A 999 2.32 -23.61 -59.83
N ALA A 1000 1.16 -23.08 -60.20
CA ALA A 1000 0.98 -21.66 -60.47
C ALA A 1000 -0.05 -21.07 -59.51
N THR A 1001 0.23 -19.89 -58.95
CA THR A 1001 -0.69 -19.18 -58.04
C THR A 1001 -0.92 -17.76 -58.51
N ASP A 1002 -2.09 -17.20 -58.20
CA ASP A 1002 -2.46 -15.82 -58.55
C ASP A 1002 -2.26 -14.83 -57.38
N GLY A 1003 -2.81 -13.63 -57.50
CA GLY A 1003 -2.67 -12.56 -56.50
C GLY A 1003 -3.72 -12.55 -55.38
N ALA A 1004 -4.57 -13.57 -55.27
CA ALA A 1004 -5.69 -13.64 -54.34
C ALA A 1004 -5.35 -14.42 -53.05
N SER A 1005 -6.33 -15.13 -52.49
CA SER A 1005 -6.20 -15.95 -51.27
C SER A 1005 -5.37 -17.20 -51.52
N ALA A 1006 -4.43 -17.51 -50.62
CA ALA A 1006 -3.74 -18.79 -50.58
C ALA A 1006 -4.41 -19.78 -49.60
N SER A 1007 -4.10 -21.07 -49.73
CA SER A 1007 -4.51 -22.15 -48.82
C SER A 1007 -3.31 -22.96 -48.31
N GLY A 1008 -3.53 -24.11 -47.67
CA GLY A 1008 -2.51 -24.93 -47.00
C GLY A 1008 -1.46 -25.57 -47.92
N GLY A 1009 -1.65 -25.54 -49.24
CA GLY A 1009 -0.67 -26.00 -50.22
C GLY A 1009 -0.73 -27.50 -50.52
N PHE A 1010 0.39 -28.08 -50.96
CA PHE A 1010 0.47 -29.52 -51.22
C PHE A 1010 1.74 -30.14 -50.67
N SER A 1011 1.70 -31.45 -50.43
CA SER A 1011 2.87 -32.29 -50.20
C SER A 1011 2.72 -33.65 -50.88
N ALA A 1012 3.80 -34.15 -51.47
CA ALA A 1012 3.83 -35.40 -52.23
C ALA A 1012 5.10 -36.21 -51.98
N LEU A 1013 4.91 -37.49 -51.68
CA LEU A 1013 5.96 -38.49 -51.48
C LEU A 1013 6.40 -39.07 -52.82
N ILE A 1014 7.69 -38.96 -53.13
CA ILE A 1014 8.33 -39.51 -54.31
C ILE A 1014 9.03 -40.82 -53.91
N ARG A 1015 8.90 -41.85 -54.74
CA ARG A 1015 9.67 -43.11 -54.61
C ARG A 1015 10.26 -43.49 -55.95
N SER A 1016 11.57 -43.77 -55.98
CA SER A 1016 12.22 -44.46 -57.09
C SER A 1016 12.08 -45.96 -56.88
N VAL A 1017 11.39 -46.66 -57.77
CA VAL A 1017 11.15 -48.12 -57.69
C VAL A 1017 11.76 -48.82 -58.92
N PRO A 1018 12.25 -50.07 -58.81
CA PRO A 1018 12.77 -50.80 -59.96
C PRO A 1018 11.70 -50.94 -61.06
N ALA A 1019 12.02 -50.59 -62.30
CA ALA A 1019 11.07 -50.68 -63.39
C ALA A 1019 10.77 -52.16 -63.74
N SER A 1020 9.50 -52.52 -63.77
CA SER A 1020 9.05 -53.86 -64.19
C SER A 1020 9.28 -54.06 -65.69
N ALA A 1021 9.96 -55.15 -66.05
CA ALA A 1021 10.28 -55.55 -67.43
C ALA A 1021 9.08 -56.15 -68.20
#